data_AF-A0A1Y3KSI2-F1
#
_entry.id   AF-A0A1Y3KSI2-F1
#
_cell.length_a   1.000
_cell.length_b   1.000
_cell.length_c   1.000
_cell.angle_alpha   90.00
_cell.angle_beta   90.00
_cell.angle_gamma   90.00
#
_symmetry.space_group_name_H-M   'P 1'
#
loop_
_entity.id
_entity.type
_entity.pdbx_description
1 polymer ?
#
loop_
_entity_poly.entity_id
_entity_poly.type
_entity_poly.pdbx_seq_one_letter_code
_entity_poly.pdbx_strand_id
1 'polypeptide(L)'
;MAKPLQEYQRKRDFNATPEPAGKRAHPRPAHGLQYCIQKHDASHLHYDFRLELDGTLKSWAIPKGPSLDPKVRRLAVHVEDHPLDYASFEGHIPEGHYGAGDVIVWDRGLWEPEGDPREAYAKGKLRFRLQGEKLSGIWNLFRTQLAGKKEQWMLVKSHDGEARSESDYSIVEALPDSVLSDRTLVPRRPAKAATATRKRKASPAALPDMLQPQLATLADSPPDGDWRYEVKFDGYRMLARIDGDDVRLFTRNGHDWSAKLPHQVAALKALGLDSAWLDGEMVVADDNGVADFQALQAAFDSEHDDDITYYLFDLPWLGGKDLRELPVQDRRATLAKLLKQNASAILKFSEDFNQPVDALLDSACRLGLEGLIGKRTDSPYVGRRSSDWIKLKCTQRQEFVIVGYTAPKGSRQGFGALLLALHDTDSGQLRYAGKVGTGFSAATLASILTRLKPLHTAKPPLPEPPSGADARGVHWLKPELLAEVAYAQMTRTGIVRHAVFHGLRDDKPATAIALERPMPAKTTAHAGPTGLGNLRLTHPDRVIDKTSGTCKRQVAAYYAQVADWLLPQLEHRPVALVRAPEGLDGELFFQKHAGQLHIPDLTSYTKAQAGQAAMVLNSADSLMGAVQMNMLELHTWNATDKNFDRPDRFILDLDPDPALPWKAMLEATQLTLTLLDELGLKVFLKTSGGKGMHLVVPLTRRAGWEEVKDFSHAIVKHLAGLFPDRLSAVSGPKNRVGRIFIDYLRNGKGATTVAAYSLRAREGLPVSVPIWREELPKLKSANQWNIGNVQARLTQVDDPWAGLGSTRQSITLRMRKQLGIA
;
A
#
# COMPACT_ATOMS: atom_id res chain seq x y z
N MET A 1 -0.78 -45.04 -25.25
CA MET A 1 -0.30 -44.09 -24.23
C MET A 1 0.42 -42.96 -24.96
N ALA A 2 0.11 -41.69 -24.66
CA ALA A 2 0.86 -40.57 -25.23
C ALA A 2 2.34 -40.67 -24.83
N LYS A 3 3.27 -40.31 -25.74
CA LYS A 3 4.70 -40.35 -25.42
C LYS A 3 4.99 -39.29 -24.33
N PRO A 4 5.65 -39.63 -23.21
CA PRO A 4 5.84 -38.71 -22.08
C PRO A 4 6.45 -37.34 -22.44
N LEU A 5 7.31 -37.29 -23.45
CA LEU A 5 8.00 -36.06 -23.90
C LEU A 5 7.29 -35.34 -25.06
N GLN A 6 6.09 -35.76 -25.47
CA GLN A 6 5.41 -35.22 -26.66
C GLN A 6 5.13 -33.72 -26.53
N GLU A 7 4.70 -33.25 -25.35
CA GLU A 7 4.45 -31.84 -25.13
C GLU A 7 5.74 -31.03 -25.08
N TYR A 8 6.81 -31.59 -24.51
CA TYR A 8 8.14 -30.98 -24.49
C TYR A 8 8.65 -30.76 -25.91
N GLN A 9 8.67 -31.83 -26.72
CA GLN A 9 9.15 -31.79 -28.11
C GLN A 9 8.29 -30.89 -29.00
N ARG A 10 6.98 -30.77 -28.76
CA ARG A 10 6.09 -29.88 -29.52
C ARG A 10 6.36 -28.40 -29.26
N LYS A 11 6.85 -28.03 -28.06
CA LYS A 11 7.04 -26.63 -27.65
C LYS A 11 8.41 -26.05 -28.06
N ARG A 12 9.36 -26.88 -28.49
CA ARG A 12 10.73 -26.45 -28.83
C ARG A 12 11.03 -26.64 -30.31
N ASP A 13 11.83 -25.74 -30.84
CA ASP A 13 12.50 -25.89 -32.12
C ASP A 13 13.99 -26.18 -31.89
N PHE A 14 14.36 -27.46 -31.90
CA PHE A 14 15.73 -27.91 -31.58
C PHE A 14 16.78 -27.51 -32.63
N ASN A 15 16.38 -26.90 -33.76
CA ASN A 15 17.33 -26.28 -34.68
C ASN A 15 17.71 -24.85 -34.25
N ALA A 16 16.96 -24.25 -33.32
CA ALA A 16 17.08 -22.86 -32.91
C ALA A 16 17.26 -22.65 -31.40
N THR A 17 17.02 -23.68 -30.57
CA THR A 17 17.36 -23.67 -29.13
C THR A 17 18.49 -24.65 -28.82
N PRO A 18 19.42 -24.32 -27.90
CA PRO A 18 20.46 -25.25 -27.44
C PRO A 18 19.94 -26.34 -26.49
N GLU A 19 18.63 -26.37 -26.20
CA GLU A 19 18.00 -27.37 -25.35
C GLU A 19 18.07 -28.81 -25.94
N PRO A 20 18.27 -29.85 -25.12
CA PRO A 20 18.36 -31.23 -25.61
C PRO A 20 17.00 -31.77 -26.09
N ALA A 21 16.97 -32.45 -27.24
CA ALA A 21 15.77 -33.07 -27.80
C ALA A 21 15.29 -34.33 -27.05
N GLY A 22 16.14 -34.86 -26.16
CA GLY A 22 15.96 -36.11 -25.42
C GLY A 22 16.30 -37.34 -26.27
N LYS A 23 17.39 -38.05 -25.92
CA LYS A 23 17.64 -39.40 -26.44
C LYS A 23 16.81 -40.41 -25.63
N ARG A 24 16.32 -41.48 -26.29
CA ARG A 24 15.69 -42.62 -25.58
C ARG A 24 16.67 -43.16 -24.54
N ALA A 25 16.38 -42.94 -23.26
CA ALA A 25 17.18 -43.52 -22.18
C ALA A 25 16.96 -45.04 -22.19
N HIS A 26 18.05 -45.80 -22.23
CA HIS A 26 18.03 -47.21 -21.85
C HIS A 26 17.79 -47.30 -20.34
N PRO A 27 17.00 -48.28 -19.85
CA PRO A 27 16.82 -48.47 -18.42
C PRO A 27 18.21 -48.72 -17.79
N ARG A 28 18.69 -47.74 -17.02
CA ARG A 28 19.90 -47.90 -16.22
C ARG A 28 19.55 -48.69 -14.95
N PRO A 29 20.45 -49.56 -14.47
CA PRO A 29 20.24 -50.30 -13.23
C PRO A 29 20.11 -49.32 -12.05
N ALA A 30 19.44 -49.79 -11.00
CA ALA A 30 18.94 -49.07 -9.82
C ALA A 30 20.01 -48.26 -9.05
N HIS A 31 20.45 -47.14 -9.61
CA HIS A 31 21.06 -46.04 -8.88
C HIS A 31 19.97 -45.02 -8.54
N GLY A 32 20.13 -44.33 -7.40
CA GLY A 32 19.10 -43.47 -6.81
C GLY A 32 18.48 -42.48 -7.79
N LEU A 33 17.19 -42.16 -7.60
CA LEU A 33 16.47 -41.25 -8.48
C LEU A 33 17.09 -39.85 -8.39
N GLN A 34 17.41 -39.25 -9.54
CA GLN A 34 18.05 -37.93 -9.55
C GLN A 34 17.02 -36.80 -9.39
N TYR A 35 17.45 -35.68 -8.83
CA TYR A 35 16.72 -34.41 -8.87
C TYR A 35 17.64 -33.28 -9.33
N CYS A 36 17.03 -32.24 -9.89
CA CYS A 36 17.73 -30.98 -10.13
C CYS A 36 16.82 -29.79 -9.89
N ILE A 37 17.44 -28.64 -9.64
CA ILE A 37 16.78 -27.34 -9.57
C ILE A 37 17.54 -26.43 -10.52
N GLN A 38 16.85 -25.93 -11.53
CA GLN A 38 17.42 -24.93 -12.43
C GLN A 38 16.94 -23.55 -12.02
N LYS A 39 17.85 -22.57 -11.93
CA LYS A 39 17.45 -21.16 -11.81
C LYS A 39 17.29 -20.63 -13.22
N HIS A 40 16.15 -20.02 -13.51
CA HIS A 40 15.74 -19.66 -14.86
C HIS A 40 15.27 -18.21 -14.89
N ASP A 41 16.02 -17.37 -15.60
CA ASP A 41 15.72 -15.95 -15.82
C ASP A 41 14.97 -15.77 -17.14
N ALA A 42 13.71 -16.22 -17.16
CA ALA A 42 12.81 -16.06 -18.29
C ALA A 42 12.15 -14.66 -18.29
N SER A 43 10.84 -14.56 -18.59
CA SER A 43 10.09 -13.30 -18.36
C SER A 43 10.13 -12.85 -16.89
N HIS A 44 10.26 -13.82 -15.98
CA HIS A 44 10.52 -13.62 -14.55
C HIS A 44 11.49 -14.69 -14.06
N LEU A 45 12.35 -14.31 -13.11
CA LEU A 45 13.21 -15.23 -12.40
C LEU A 45 12.38 -16.25 -11.61
N HIS A 46 12.66 -17.53 -11.80
CA HIS A 46 12.06 -18.62 -11.04
C HIS A 46 13.03 -19.80 -10.89
N TYR A 47 12.66 -20.75 -10.03
CA TYR A 47 13.43 -21.97 -9.78
C TYR A 47 12.63 -23.19 -10.22
N ASP A 48 13.16 -23.88 -11.19
CA ASP A 48 12.62 -25.02 -11.87
C ASP A 48 13.01 -26.31 -11.12
N PHE A 49 12.16 -26.76 -10.18
CA PHE A 49 12.34 -27.96 -9.38
C PHE A 49 11.95 -29.22 -10.15
N ARG A 50 12.79 -30.25 -10.17
CA ARG A 50 12.60 -31.44 -11.02
C ARG A 50 12.96 -32.75 -10.31
N LEU A 51 12.09 -33.75 -10.42
CA LEU A 51 12.31 -35.10 -9.88
C LEU A 51 12.27 -36.13 -11.01
N GLU A 52 13.25 -37.03 -11.07
CA GLU A 52 13.21 -38.18 -11.97
C GLU A 52 12.12 -39.17 -11.54
N LEU A 53 11.19 -39.46 -12.46
CA LEU A 53 10.19 -40.52 -12.29
C LEU A 53 9.77 -41.06 -13.66
N ASP A 54 9.75 -42.39 -13.81
CA ASP A 54 9.37 -43.10 -15.04
C ASP A 54 10.17 -42.68 -16.29
N GLY A 55 11.46 -42.40 -16.12
CA GLY A 55 12.39 -42.08 -17.21
C GLY A 55 12.26 -40.65 -17.76
N THR A 56 11.52 -39.77 -17.09
CA THR A 56 11.45 -38.33 -17.35
C THR A 56 11.67 -37.53 -16.07
N LEU A 57 11.91 -36.23 -16.21
CA LEU A 57 11.91 -35.27 -15.12
C LEU A 57 10.51 -34.67 -14.98
N LYS A 58 9.84 -34.95 -13.86
CA LYS A 58 8.61 -34.25 -13.45
C LYS A 58 9.00 -32.86 -12.96
N SER A 59 8.38 -31.81 -13.48
CA SER A 59 8.91 -30.46 -13.38
C SER A 59 7.91 -29.46 -12.80
N TRP A 60 8.40 -28.59 -11.91
CA TRP A 60 7.63 -27.52 -11.29
C TRP A 60 8.40 -26.20 -11.24
N ALA A 61 7.78 -25.11 -11.67
CA ALA A 61 8.32 -23.76 -11.53
C ALA A 61 7.95 -23.15 -10.16
N ILE A 62 8.97 -22.73 -9.41
CA ILE A 62 8.88 -22.13 -8.06
C ILE A 62 9.37 -20.68 -8.12
N PRO A 63 8.47 -19.68 -8.21
CA PRO A 63 8.86 -18.28 -8.45
C PRO A 63 9.80 -17.69 -7.38
N LYS A 64 9.61 -18.05 -6.11
CA LYS A 64 10.41 -17.56 -4.98
C LYS A 64 11.56 -18.51 -4.57
N GLY A 65 11.77 -19.58 -5.33
CA GLY A 65 12.72 -20.64 -4.96
C GLY A 65 12.33 -21.44 -3.71
N PRO A 66 13.10 -22.50 -3.39
CA PRO A 66 12.91 -23.28 -2.17
C PRO A 66 13.18 -22.44 -0.90
N SER A 67 12.58 -22.83 0.22
CA SER A 67 12.85 -22.25 1.55
C SER A 67 13.15 -23.37 2.52
N LEU A 68 14.16 -23.18 3.39
CA LEU A 68 14.48 -24.10 4.48
C LEU A 68 13.54 -23.93 5.68
N ASP A 69 12.62 -22.97 5.64
CA ASP A 69 11.69 -22.72 6.74
C ASP A 69 10.45 -23.62 6.63
N PRO A 70 10.19 -24.50 7.61
CA PRO A 70 9.02 -25.37 7.58
C PRO A 70 7.67 -24.64 7.64
N LYS A 71 7.65 -23.37 8.07
CA LYS A 71 6.44 -22.53 8.10
C LYS A 71 6.12 -21.93 6.73
N VAL A 72 7.08 -21.91 5.82
CA VAL A 72 6.97 -21.27 4.51
C VAL A 72 6.57 -22.31 3.47
N ARG A 73 5.45 -22.05 2.80
CA ARG A 73 4.96 -22.92 1.72
C ARG A 73 5.21 -22.25 0.37
N ARG A 74 6.04 -22.88 -0.47
CA ARG A 74 6.41 -22.34 -1.78
C ARG A 74 5.49 -22.90 -2.86
N LEU A 75 4.85 -22.02 -3.62
CA LEU A 75 4.06 -22.41 -4.79
C LEU A 75 4.97 -23.05 -5.84
N ALA A 76 4.59 -24.23 -6.31
CA ALA A 76 5.29 -25.02 -7.32
C ALA A 76 4.30 -25.34 -8.46
N VAL A 77 4.43 -24.63 -9.59
CA VAL A 77 3.50 -24.76 -10.73
C VAL A 77 3.99 -25.87 -11.65
N HIS A 78 3.19 -26.93 -11.83
CA HIS A 78 3.58 -28.06 -12.67
C HIS A 78 3.73 -27.63 -14.14
N VAL A 79 4.83 -28.01 -14.79
CA VAL A 79 5.11 -27.79 -16.21
C VAL A 79 5.30 -29.13 -16.92
N GLU A 80 5.47 -29.14 -18.24
CA GLU A 80 5.67 -30.39 -18.97
C GLU A 80 6.91 -31.16 -18.51
N ASP A 81 6.87 -32.48 -18.69
CA ASP A 81 7.99 -33.37 -18.39
C ASP A 81 9.21 -33.03 -19.27
N HIS A 82 10.40 -33.08 -18.68
CA HIS A 82 11.67 -32.84 -19.38
C HIS A 82 12.45 -34.15 -19.57
N PRO A 83 13.31 -34.25 -20.61
CA PRO A 83 14.18 -35.40 -20.78
C PRO A 83 15.29 -35.40 -19.71
N LEU A 84 15.83 -36.59 -19.37
CA LEU A 84 16.82 -36.73 -18.29
C LEU A 84 18.12 -35.97 -18.56
N ASP A 85 18.51 -35.81 -19.82
CA ASP A 85 19.69 -35.03 -20.23
C ASP A 85 19.51 -33.52 -20.02
N TYR A 86 18.28 -33.04 -19.78
CA TYR A 86 18.00 -31.66 -19.40
C TYR A 86 18.50 -31.32 -17.98
N ALA A 87 18.69 -32.33 -17.11
CA ALA A 87 19.07 -32.09 -15.71
C ALA A 87 20.43 -31.37 -15.56
N SER A 88 21.31 -31.50 -16.55
CA SER A 88 22.63 -30.87 -16.59
C SER A 88 22.71 -29.70 -17.58
N PHE A 89 21.59 -29.24 -18.13
CA PHE A 89 21.58 -28.16 -19.11
C PHE A 89 21.77 -26.79 -18.43
N GLU A 90 22.74 -26.03 -18.94
CA GLU A 90 22.93 -24.60 -18.68
C GLU A 90 23.15 -23.88 -20.00
N GLY A 91 22.56 -22.69 -20.15
CA GLY A 91 22.65 -21.97 -21.41
C GLY A 91 21.68 -20.81 -21.51
N HIS A 92 21.75 -20.11 -22.64
CA HIS A 92 20.84 -19.03 -23.01
C HIS A 92 19.84 -19.55 -24.05
N ILE A 93 18.54 -19.52 -23.73
CA ILE A 93 17.46 -19.84 -24.66
C ILE A 93 17.09 -18.56 -25.42
N PRO A 94 17.23 -18.50 -26.76
CA PRO A 94 17.05 -17.26 -27.53
C PRO A 94 15.64 -16.66 -27.44
N GLU A 95 15.55 -15.34 -27.60
CA GLU A 95 14.28 -14.61 -27.62
C GLU A 95 13.34 -15.11 -28.73
N GLY A 96 12.03 -15.15 -28.44
CA GLY A 96 11.02 -15.70 -29.33
C GLY A 96 10.79 -17.21 -29.18
N HIS A 97 11.65 -17.92 -28.45
CA HIS A 97 11.48 -19.34 -28.13
C HIS A 97 10.75 -19.55 -26.79
N TYR A 98 10.12 -20.72 -26.64
CA TYR A 98 9.42 -21.09 -25.41
C TYR A 98 10.43 -21.23 -24.26
N GLY A 99 10.27 -20.42 -23.21
CA GLY A 99 11.25 -20.36 -22.11
C GLY A 99 12.48 -19.53 -22.42
N ALA A 100 12.40 -18.54 -23.32
CA ALA A 100 13.51 -17.61 -23.58
C ALA A 100 14.06 -16.99 -22.29
N GLY A 101 15.38 -17.06 -22.10
CA GLY A 101 16.05 -16.69 -20.85
C GLY A 101 17.33 -17.46 -20.59
N ASP A 102 18.10 -17.03 -19.59
CA ASP A 102 19.27 -17.75 -19.13
C ASP A 102 18.90 -18.80 -18.08
N VAL A 103 19.49 -19.99 -18.20
CA VAL A 103 19.27 -21.14 -17.32
C VAL A 103 20.60 -21.61 -16.74
N ILE A 104 20.65 -21.80 -15.42
CA ILE A 104 21.75 -22.48 -14.72
C ILE A 104 21.20 -23.60 -13.84
N VAL A 105 22.02 -24.60 -13.52
CA VAL A 105 21.71 -25.64 -12.53
C VAL A 105 22.07 -25.10 -11.15
N TRP A 106 21.05 -24.71 -10.39
CA TRP A 106 21.21 -24.13 -9.05
C TRP A 106 21.44 -25.17 -7.97
N ASP A 107 20.87 -26.36 -8.10
CA ASP A 107 21.10 -27.50 -7.19
C ASP A 107 20.87 -28.81 -7.93
N ARG A 108 21.51 -29.88 -7.47
CA ARG A 108 21.33 -31.23 -8.02
C ARG A 108 21.70 -32.28 -6.98
N GLY A 109 21.16 -33.47 -7.13
CA GLY A 109 21.50 -34.58 -6.26
C GLY A 109 20.58 -35.78 -6.42
N LEU A 110 20.45 -36.55 -5.35
CA LEU A 110 19.55 -37.70 -5.27
C LEU A 110 18.32 -37.37 -4.43
N TRP A 111 17.20 -37.97 -4.79
CA TRP A 111 15.99 -37.94 -3.97
C TRP A 111 15.54 -39.35 -3.62
N GLU A 112 15.09 -39.53 -2.38
CA GLU A 112 14.57 -40.79 -1.85
C GLU A 112 13.08 -40.60 -1.50
N PRO A 113 12.15 -41.23 -2.24
CA PRO A 113 10.73 -41.19 -1.90
C PRO A 113 10.43 -41.94 -0.61
N GLU A 114 9.51 -41.41 0.19
CA GLU A 114 8.86 -42.15 1.28
C GLU A 114 7.65 -42.91 0.71
N GLY A 115 7.81 -44.22 0.52
CA GLY A 115 6.79 -45.09 -0.09
C GLY A 115 6.93 -45.21 -1.61
N ASP A 116 5.87 -45.67 -2.30
CA ASP A 116 5.87 -45.80 -3.76
C ASP A 116 5.74 -44.40 -4.42
N PRO A 117 6.75 -43.93 -5.18
CA PRO A 117 6.73 -42.60 -5.78
C PRO A 117 5.65 -42.44 -6.85
N ARG A 118 5.25 -43.50 -7.56
CA ARG A 118 4.21 -43.45 -8.61
C ARG A 118 2.85 -43.23 -8.00
N GLU A 119 2.54 -43.99 -6.96
CA GLU A 119 1.28 -43.81 -6.23
C GLU A 119 1.20 -42.45 -5.55
N ALA A 120 2.29 -42.04 -4.89
CA ALA A 120 2.38 -40.78 -4.19
C ALA A 120 2.23 -39.58 -5.15
N TYR A 121 2.86 -39.63 -6.32
CA TYR A 121 2.70 -38.64 -7.37
C TYR A 121 1.27 -38.60 -7.93
N ALA A 122 0.67 -39.76 -8.25
CA ALA A 122 -0.70 -39.83 -8.74
C ALA A 122 -1.73 -39.29 -7.73
N LYS A 123 -1.53 -39.59 -6.45
CA LYS A 123 -2.33 -39.06 -5.33
C LYS A 123 -2.07 -37.58 -5.07
N GLY A 124 -1.02 -37.00 -5.65
CA GLY A 124 -0.65 -35.60 -5.47
C GLY A 124 -0.02 -35.32 -4.11
N LYS A 125 0.67 -36.27 -3.48
CA LYS A 125 1.30 -36.12 -2.17
C LYS A 125 2.60 -36.90 -2.14
N LEU A 126 3.70 -36.21 -2.41
CA LEU A 126 5.05 -36.74 -2.33
C LEU A 126 5.71 -36.25 -1.05
N ARG A 127 6.23 -37.18 -0.26
CA ARG A 127 7.17 -36.91 0.82
C ARG A 127 8.47 -37.61 0.47
N PHE A 128 9.59 -36.91 0.57
CA PHE A 128 10.88 -37.44 0.12
C PHE A 128 12.03 -36.76 0.84
N ARG A 129 13.19 -37.41 0.84
CA ARG A 129 14.46 -36.83 1.29
C ARG A 129 15.25 -36.35 0.08
N LEU A 130 15.83 -35.16 0.18
CA LEU A 130 16.82 -34.65 -0.77
C LEU A 130 18.23 -34.82 -0.20
N GLN A 131 19.15 -35.22 -1.07
CA GLN A 131 20.58 -35.24 -0.84
C GLN A 131 21.25 -34.58 -2.04
N GLY A 132 21.28 -33.25 -2.06
CA GLY A 132 22.03 -32.51 -3.07
C GLY A 132 23.07 -31.59 -2.49
N GLU A 133 23.64 -30.79 -3.37
CA GLU A 133 24.77 -29.92 -3.05
C GLU A 133 24.34 -28.74 -2.18
N LYS A 134 23.10 -28.27 -2.33
CA LYS A 134 22.52 -27.18 -1.51
C LYS A 134 21.35 -27.63 -0.64
N LEU A 135 20.41 -28.40 -1.17
CA LEU A 135 19.25 -28.85 -0.40
C LEU A 135 19.47 -30.24 0.19
N SER A 136 19.22 -30.34 1.49
CA SER A 136 19.28 -31.57 2.27
C SER A 136 17.99 -31.77 3.09
N GLY A 137 17.80 -32.98 3.61
CA GLY A 137 16.71 -33.30 4.54
C GLY A 137 15.37 -33.64 3.87
N ILE A 138 14.29 -33.63 4.65
CA ILE A 138 12.97 -34.12 4.27
C ILE A 138 12.10 -32.96 3.75
N TRP A 139 11.43 -33.20 2.64
CA TRP A 139 10.57 -32.26 1.92
C TRP A 139 9.22 -32.89 1.61
N ASN A 140 8.21 -32.03 1.46
CA ASN A 140 6.86 -32.42 1.06
C ASN A 140 6.46 -31.61 -0.17
N LEU A 141 5.99 -32.30 -1.19
CA LEU A 141 5.42 -31.72 -2.40
C LEU A 141 4.00 -32.25 -2.56
N PHE A 142 2.99 -31.40 -2.38
CA PHE A 142 1.59 -31.81 -2.45
C PHE A 142 0.80 -30.95 -3.41
N ARG A 143 -0.02 -31.60 -4.23
CA ARG A 143 -0.96 -30.99 -5.17
C ARG A 143 -2.11 -30.38 -4.40
N THR A 144 -2.36 -29.11 -4.67
CA THR A 144 -3.47 -28.37 -4.10
C THR A 144 -4.70 -28.53 -4.97
N GLN A 145 -5.88 -28.29 -4.40
CA GLN A 145 -7.14 -28.20 -5.16
C GLN A 145 -7.47 -26.74 -5.56
N LEU A 146 -6.44 -25.89 -5.67
CA LEU A 146 -6.56 -24.52 -6.15
C LEU A 146 -6.80 -24.54 -7.67
N ALA A 147 -7.74 -23.74 -8.15
CA ALA A 147 -8.06 -23.66 -9.57
C ALA A 147 -6.97 -22.84 -10.31
N GLY A 148 -6.48 -23.37 -11.42
CA GLY A 148 -5.50 -22.70 -12.29
C GLY A 148 -5.36 -23.41 -13.63
N LYS A 149 -4.82 -22.73 -14.66
CA LYS A 149 -4.62 -23.30 -16.01
C LYS A 149 -3.64 -24.49 -16.03
N LYS A 150 -2.82 -24.66 -14.99
CA LYS A 150 -1.87 -25.76 -14.77
C LYS A 150 -2.01 -26.28 -13.35
N GLU A 151 -1.66 -27.55 -13.11
CA GLU A 151 -1.72 -28.14 -11.77
C GLU A 151 -0.80 -27.39 -10.78
N GLN A 152 -1.36 -26.98 -9.63
CA GLN A 152 -0.63 -26.22 -8.61
C GLN A 152 -0.24 -27.13 -7.45
N TRP A 153 1.05 -27.20 -7.16
CA TRP A 153 1.63 -27.93 -6.04
C TRP A 153 2.25 -26.96 -5.04
N MET A 154 2.52 -27.44 -3.82
CA MET A 154 3.25 -26.68 -2.80
C MET A 154 4.45 -27.50 -2.35
N LEU A 155 5.63 -26.89 -2.39
CA LEU A 155 6.87 -27.41 -1.82
C LEU A 155 7.05 -26.84 -0.41
N VAL A 156 7.28 -27.72 0.58
CA VAL A 156 7.43 -27.35 1.99
C VAL A 156 8.54 -28.18 2.63
N LYS A 157 9.46 -27.52 3.33
CA LYS A 157 10.48 -28.17 4.15
C LYS A 157 9.85 -28.83 5.37
N SER A 158 10.27 -30.05 5.72
CA SER A 158 9.86 -30.67 6.99
C SER A 158 10.67 -30.11 8.16
N HIS A 159 10.10 -30.15 9.35
CA HIS A 159 10.82 -29.89 10.59
C HIS A 159 11.82 -31.03 10.84
N ASP A 160 13.09 -30.82 10.44
CA ASP A 160 14.21 -31.73 10.71
C ASP A 160 15.49 -30.91 11.00
N GLY A 161 16.64 -31.58 11.15
CA GLY A 161 17.90 -30.93 11.52
C GLY A 161 18.45 -29.91 10.51
N GLU A 162 17.95 -29.91 9.27
CA GLU A 162 18.39 -29.00 8.20
C GLU A 162 17.44 -27.80 8.04
N ALA A 163 16.33 -27.76 8.79
CA ALA A 163 15.37 -26.67 8.76
C ALA A 163 15.92 -25.40 9.41
N ARG A 164 15.70 -24.24 8.77
CA ARG A 164 16.14 -22.92 9.26
C ARG A 164 15.08 -21.86 8.99
N SER A 165 14.94 -20.88 9.88
CA SER A 165 14.02 -19.75 9.69
C SER A 165 14.40 -18.93 8.46
N GLU A 166 13.43 -18.53 7.64
CA GLU A 166 13.69 -17.73 6.43
C GLU A 166 14.18 -16.31 6.80
N SER A 167 13.82 -15.80 7.97
CA SER A 167 14.33 -14.52 8.50
C SER A 167 15.82 -14.54 8.79
N ASP A 168 16.37 -15.71 9.13
CA ASP A 168 17.73 -15.85 9.63
C ASP A 168 18.67 -16.31 8.52
N TYR A 169 18.16 -17.13 7.59
CA TYR A 169 18.94 -17.69 6.50
C TYR A 169 18.08 -17.97 5.25
N SER A 170 18.24 -17.13 4.22
CA SER A 170 17.68 -17.36 2.89
C SER A 170 18.67 -18.11 2.00
N ILE A 171 18.43 -19.41 1.77
CA ILE A 171 19.35 -20.27 0.99
C ILE A 171 19.54 -19.80 -0.46
N VAL A 172 18.49 -19.22 -1.06
CA VAL A 172 18.53 -18.72 -2.44
C VAL A 172 19.34 -17.43 -2.59
N GLU A 173 19.49 -16.66 -1.51
CA GLU A 173 20.34 -15.47 -1.45
C GLU A 173 21.77 -15.82 -1.05
N ALA A 174 21.93 -16.75 -0.09
CA ALA A 174 23.23 -17.17 0.41
C ALA A 174 24.03 -17.98 -0.62
N LEU A 175 23.36 -18.80 -1.44
CA LEU A 175 24.00 -19.68 -2.42
C LEU A 175 23.38 -19.50 -3.83
N PRO A 176 23.57 -18.35 -4.50
CA PRO A 176 22.85 -18.00 -5.73
C PRO A 176 23.40 -18.64 -7.02
N ASP A 177 24.60 -19.24 -6.94
CA ASP A 177 25.42 -19.65 -8.09
C ASP A 177 25.08 -21.03 -8.64
N SER A 178 25.61 -21.36 -9.80
CA SER A 178 25.53 -22.70 -10.39
C SER A 178 26.37 -23.70 -9.57
N VAL A 179 25.90 -24.95 -9.49
CA VAL A 179 26.70 -26.07 -8.96
C VAL A 179 27.60 -26.72 -10.02
N LEU A 180 27.47 -26.33 -11.30
CA LEU A 180 28.24 -26.90 -12.41
C LEU A 180 29.31 -25.97 -12.97
N SER A 181 29.07 -24.66 -12.98
CA SER A 181 29.89 -23.72 -13.77
C SER A 181 30.30 -22.43 -13.04
N ASP A 182 30.10 -22.35 -11.72
CA ASP A 182 30.29 -21.14 -10.90
C ASP A 182 29.53 -19.89 -11.44
N ARG A 183 28.63 -20.05 -12.42
CA ARG A 183 27.87 -18.96 -13.03
C ARG A 183 26.76 -18.50 -12.09
N THR A 184 26.66 -17.20 -11.85
CA THR A 184 25.52 -16.57 -11.17
C THR A 184 24.50 -16.05 -12.18
N LEU A 185 23.21 -16.35 -11.99
CA LEU A 185 22.14 -15.61 -12.66
C LEU A 185 21.71 -14.41 -11.82
N VAL A 186 22.00 -13.22 -12.34
CA VAL A 186 21.41 -11.96 -11.88
C VAL A 186 20.17 -11.70 -12.75
N PRO A 187 18.98 -11.51 -12.17
CA PRO A 187 17.75 -11.36 -12.95
C PRO A 187 17.84 -10.22 -13.97
N ARG A 188 17.31 -10.45 -15.18
CA ARG A 188 17.11 -9.45 -16.23
C ARG A 188 16.24 -8.33 -15.67
N ARG A 189 16.90 -7.26 -15.23
CA ARG A 189 16.26 -5.96 -15.05
C ARG A 189 15.64 -5.61 -16.39
N PRO A 190 14.35 -5.26 -16.51
CA PRO A 190 13.80 -4.84 -17.79
C PRO A 190 14.63 -3.67 -18.28
N ALA A 191 15.32 -3.88 -19.41
CA ALA A 191 16.01 -2.81 -20.11
C ALA A 191 14.93 -1.88 -20.67
N LYS A 192 14.49 -0.92 -19.84
CA LYS A 192 14.08 0.38 -20.40
C LYS A 192 15.26 0.82 -21.22
N ALA A 193 15.04 1.10 -22.51
CA ALA A 193 16.03 1.61 -23.42
C ALA A 193 16.93 2.61 -22.68
N ALA A 194 18.17 2.21 -22.41
CA ALA A 194 19.15 3.10 -21.86
C ALA A 194 19.45 4.10 -22.96
N THR A 195 18.79 5.25 -22.93
CA THR A 195 19.40 6.46 -23.45
C THR A 195 20.75 6.57 -22.74
N ALA A 196 21.83 6.42 -23.50
CA ALA A 196 23.19 6.46 -22.99
C ALA A 196 23.40 7.75 -22.19
N THR A 197 23.29 7.67 -20.86
CA THR A 197 23.72 8.74 -19.98
C THR A 197 25.25 8.71 -19.98
N ARG A 198 25.85 9.70 -20.65
CA ARG A 198 27.26 10.05 -20.50
C ARG A 198 27.64 9.92 -19.02
N LYS A 199 28.64 9.09 -18.68
CA LYS A 199 29.28 9.10 -17.35
C LYS A 199 29.65 10.55 -17.02
N ARG A 200 28.87 11.19 -16.15
CA ARG A 200 29.14 12.56 -15.69
C ARG A 200 30.42 12.50 -14.87
N LYS A 201 31.39 13.34 -15.20
CA LYS A 201 32.69 13.42 -14.52
C LYS A 201 32.70 14.68 -13.65
N ALA A 202 33.40 14.60 -12.51
CA ALA A 202 33.71 15.79 -11.71
C ALA A 202 34.48 16.79 -12.57
N SER A 203 34.10 18.06 -12.50
CA SER A 203 34.71 19.13 -13.27
C SER A 203 35.63 19.95 -12.39
N PRO A 204 36.85 20.31 -12.85
CA PRO A 204 37.65 21.33 -12.18
C PRO A 204 36.86 22.65 -12.11
N ALA A 205 36.83 23.28 -10.94
CA ALA A 205 36.16 24.55 -10.74
C ALA A 205 36.77 25.31 -9.54
N ALA A 206 36.57 26.62 -9.48
CA ALA A 206 36.98 27.43 -8.33
C ALA A 206 36.00 27.26 -7.15
N LEU A 207 36.53 27.16 -5.93
CA LEU A 207 35.73 26.98 -4.71
C LEU A 207 34.77 28.18 -4.55
N PRO A 208 33.44 27.96 -4.52
CA PRO A 208 32.51 29.06 -4.39
C PRO A 208 32.55 29.65 -2.97
N ASP A 209 32.36 30.97 -2.87
CA ASP A 209 32.29 31.69 -1.59
C ASP A 209 31.06 31.28 -0.77
N MET A 210 29.95 30.97 -1.45
CA MET A 210 28.69 30.58 -0.84
C MET A 210 28.09 29.37 -1.55
N LEU A 211 27.45 28.49 -0.79
CA LEU A 211 26.72 27.33 -1.31
C LEU A 211 25.32 27.28 -0.69
N GLN A 212 24.30 27.07 -1.51
CA GLN A 212 22.93 26.86 -1.05
C GLN A 212 22.70 25.37 -0.77
N PRO A 213 22.07 25.00 0.38
CA PRO A 213 21.86 23.61 0.71
C PRO A 213 20.73 22.99 -0.12
N GLN A 214 20.84 21.70 -0.43
CA GLN A 214 19.74 20.94 -1.01
C GLN A 214 18.67 20.66 0.06
N LEU A 215 17.40 20.97 -0.26
CA LEU A 215 16.29 20.85 0.67
C LEU A 215 15.40 19.66 0.29
N ALA A 216 15.10 18.81 1.29
CA ALA A 216 14.22 17.66 1.10
C ALA A 216 12.75 18.07 0.97
N THR A 217 11.99 17.30 0.20
CA THR A 217 10.55 17.45 0.03
C THR A 217 9.80 16.52 0.99
N LEU A 218 8.78 17.03 1.70
CA LEU A 218 7.94 16.17 2.54
C LEU A 218 7.23 15.13 1.65
N ALA A 219 7.22 13.86 2.04
CA ALA A 219 6.51 12.80 1.33
C ALA A 219 5.81 11.89 2.34
N ASP A 220 4.67 11.31 1.95
CA ASP A 220 3.96 10.32 2.77
C ASP A 220 4.52 8.90 2.57
N SER A 221 5.08 8.63 1.39
CA SER A 221 5.78 7.40 1.03
C SER A 221 6.83 7.73 -0.04
N PRO A 222 7.89 6.92 -0.18
CA PRO A 222 8.86 7.16 -1.24
C PRO A 222 8.26 6.96 -2.64
N PRO A 223 8.60 7.82 -3.61
CA PRO A 223 8.29 7.58 -5.02
C PRO A 223 9.02 6.35 -5.59
N ASP A 224 8.63 5.90 -6.78
CA ASP A 224 9.39 4.85 -7.48
C ASP A 224 10.83 5.29 -7.76
N GLY A 225 11.79 4.39 -7.59
CA GLY A 225 13.21 4.62 -7.83
C GLY A 225 14.11 3.82 -6.91
N ASP A 226 15.42 3.91 -7.14
CA ASP A 226 16.42 3.37 -6.22
C ASP A 226 16.70 4.43 -5.14
N TRP A 227 16.26 4.17 -3.91
CA TRP A 227 16.36 5.10 -2.78
C TRP A 227 17.21 4.52 -1.66
N ARG A 228 17.95 5.40 -0.99
CA ARG A 228 18.66 5.13 0.26
C ARG A 228 18.10 6.00 1.37
N TYR A 229 17.97 5.44 2.57
CA TYR A 229 17.36 6.13 3.70
C TYR A 229 18.36 6.29 4.83
N GLU A 230 18.43 7.48 5.40
CA GLU A 230 19.20 7.79 6.61
C GLU A 230 18.28 8.38 7.68
N VAL A 231 18.77 8.47 8.91
CA VAL A 231 18.03 9.12 10.01
C VAL A 231 17.75 10.57 9.65
N LYS A 232 16.50 11.01 9.85
CA LYS A 232 16.21 12.43 9.89
C LYS A 232 16.61 12.95 11.26
N PHE A 233 17.75 13.63 11.31
CA PHE A 233 18.18 14.33 12.52
C PHE A 233 17.28 15.53 12.81
N ASP A 234 17.03 15.72 14.09
CA ASP A 234 16.35 16.89 14.64
C ASP A 234 17.40 17.88 15.14
N GLY A 235 18.03 18.59 14.21
CA GLY A 235 19.20 19.40 14.48
C GLY A 235 19.20 20.75 13.76
N TYR A 236 20.39 21.33 13.69
CA TYR A 236 20.63 22.60 13.02
C TYR A 236 21.50 22.39 11.77
N ARG A 237 20.93 22.66 10.60
CA ARG A 237 21.62 22.50 9.31
C ARG A 237 22.84 23.42 9.21
N MET A 238 24.00 22.86 8.90
CA MET A 238 25.25 23.59 8.74
C MET A 238 25.98 23.15 7.46
N LEU A 239 26.65 24.10 6.81
CA LEU A 239 27.51 23.88 5.66
C LEU A 239 28.94 24.30 6.03
N ALA A 240 29.91 23.41 5.88
CA ALA A 240 31.31 23.76 6.12
C ALA A 240 32.02 24.08 4.81
N ARG A 241 32.59 25.28 4.70
CA ARG A 241 33.54 25.66 3.66
C ARG A 241 34.94 25.49 4.20
N ILE A 242 35.78 24.76 3.48
CA ILE A 242 37.20 24.59 3.80
C ILE A 242 38.00 25.16 2.64
N ASP A 243 38.93 26.05 2.94
CA ASP A 243 39.86 26.67 1.99
C ASP A 243 41.24 26.73 2.67
N GLY A 244 41.94 25.59 2.62
CA GLY A 244 43.11 25.29 3.43
C GLY A 244 42.81 25.46 4.92
N ASP A 245 43.50 26.42 5.54
CA ASP A 245 43.37 26.73 6.97
C ASP A 245 42.16 27.60 7.32
N ASP A 246 41.48 28.22 6.33
CA ASP A 246 40.26 29.00 6.53
C ASP A 246 39.04 28.07 6.47
N VAL A 247 38.60 27.64 7.66
CA VAL A 247 37.42 26.78 7.83
C VAL A 247 36.28 27.61 8.37
N ARG A 248 35.17 27.65 7.62
CA ARG A 248 33.98 28.40 7.99
C ARG A 248 32.72 27.56 8.02
N LEU A 249 31.86 27.83 8.98
CA LEU A 249 30.58 27.15 9.19
C LEU A 249 29.44 28.11 8.88
N PHE A 250 28.73 27.83 7.79
CA PHE A 250 27.61 28.64 7.33
C PHE A 250 26.28 27.97 7.68
N THR A 251 25.41 28.73 8.34
CA THR A 251 24.02 28.33 8.52
C THR A 251 23.30 28.19 7.17
N ARG A 252 22.11 27.59 7.18
CA ARG A 252 21.24 27.50 6.01
C ARG A 252 21.02 28.82 5.25
N ASN A 253 20.98 29.96 5.95
CA ASN A 253 20.79 31.28 5.33
C ASN A 253 22.11 32.00 4.99
N GLY A 254 23.25 31.34 5.20
CA GLY A 254 24.57 31.87 4.86
C GLY A 254 25.23 32.72 5.95
N HIS A 255 24.69 32.76 7.17
CA HIS A 255 25.39 33.39 8.29
C HIS A 255 26.57 32.54 8.73
N ASP A 256 27.73 33.19 8.91
CA ASP A 256 28.94 32.57 9.43
C ASP A 256 28.83 32.41 10.95
N TRP A 257 28.87 31.15 11.41
CA TRP A 257 28.78 30.73 12.81
C TRP A 257 30.09 30.12 13.32
N SER A 258 31.20 30.31 12.60
CA SER A 258 32.50 29.70 12.95
C SER A 258 32.96 30.08 14.36
N ALA A 259 32.72 31.33 14.78
CA ALA A 259 33.07 31.80 16.12
C ALA A 259 32.26 31.13 17.24
N LYS A 260 31.07 30.60 16.93
CA LYS A 260 30.20 29.90 17.89
C LYS A 260 30.51 28.40 18.00
N LEU A 261 31.31 27.87 17.09
CA LEU A 261 31.55 26.43 16.91
C LEU A 261 33.07 26.13 16.74
N PRO A 262 33.93 26.64 17.64
CA PRO A 262 35.38 26.50 17.53
C PRO A 262 35.87 25.05 17.50
N HIS A 263 35.24 24.12 18.22
CA HIS A 263 35.65 22.71 18.24
C HIS A 263 35.33 22.01 16.91
N GLN A 264 34.20 22.31 16.28
CA GLN A 264 33.86 21.77 14.96
C GLN A 264 34.78 22.36 13.88
N VAL A 265 35.11 23.66 13.96
CA VAL A 265 36.11 24.30 13.08
C VAL A 265 37.46 23.62 13.21
N ALA A 266 37.94 23.39 14.44
CA ALA A 266 39.21 22.71 14.69
C ALA A 266 39.20 21.26 14.17
N ALA A 267 38.12 20.51 14.40
CA ALA A 267 37.97 19.14 13.93
C ALA A 267 37.97 19.05 12.39
N LEU A 268 37.29 19.98 11.71
CA LEU A 268 37.27 20.06 10.24
C LEU A 268 38.63 20.45 9.68
N LYS A 269 39.34 21.38 10.34
CA LYS A 269 40.72 21.76 9.97
C LYS A 269 41.68 20.56 10.06
N ALA A 270 41.50 19.72 11.08
CA ALA A 270 42.31 18.51 11.28
C ALA A 270 42.14 17.45 10.17
N LEU A 271 41.12 17.57 9.30
CA LEU A 271 40.97 16.71 8.12
C LEU A 271 42.04 16.99 7.04
N GLY A 272 42.72 18.14 7.10
CA GLY A 272 43.83 18.47 6.19
C GLY A 272 43.43 18.58 4.72
N LEU A 273 42.23 19.11 4.44
CA LEU A 273 41.71 19.24 3.07
C LEU A 273 42.10 20.58 2.46
N ASP A 274 42.58 20.58 1.21
CA ASP A 274 42.92 21.82 0.50
C ASP A 274 41.69 22.70 0.23
N SER A 275 40.59 22.10 -0.23
CA SER A 275 39.34 22.82 -0.47
C SER A 275 38.13 21.88 -0.44
N ALA A 276 37.05 22.26 0.23
CA ALA A 276 35.82 21.47 0.28
C ALA A 276 34.58 22.27 0.64
N TRP A 277 33.42 21.73 0.26
CA TRP A 277 32.13 22.05 0.86
C TRP A 277 31.53 20.76 1.39
N LEU A 278 31.18 20.76 2.68
CA LEU A 278 30.55 19.64 3.38
C LEU A 278 29.17 20.07 3.87
N ASP A 279 28.20 19.17 3.77
CA ASP A 279 26.82 19.43 4.16
C ASP A 279 26.40 18.45 5.26
N GLY A 280 25.92 19.00 6.38
CA GLY A 280 25.62 18.22 7.58
C GLY A 280 24.59 18.85 8.52
N GLU A 281 24.29 18.16 9.60
CA GLU A 281 23.38 18.59 10.67
C GLU A 281 24.13 18.58 12.02
N MET A 282 24.03 19.67 12.77
CA MET A 282 24.53 19.75 14.15
C MET A 282 23.48 19.20 15.10
N VAL A 283 23.88 18.29 15.99
CA VAL A 283 22.98 17.56 16.89
C VAL A 283 23.62 17.43 18.27
N VAL A 284 22.83 17.68 19.31
CA VAL A 284 23.13 17.22 20.68
C VAL A 284 22.20 16.04 20.95
N ALA A 285 22.74 14.94 21.47
CA ALA A 285 21.95 13.77 21.83
C ALA A 285 21.64 13.77 23.34
N ASP A 286 20.47 13.26 23.70
CA ASP A 286 20.10 13.00 25.09
C ASP A 286 20.78 11.73 25.63
N ASP A 287 20.51 11.41 26.91
CA ASP A 287 21.03 10.20 27.58
C ASP A 287 20.66 8.88 26.87
N ASN A 288 19.65 8.89 25.99
CA ASN A 288 19.20 7.74 25.20
C ASN A 288 19.75 7.74 23.77
N GLY A 289 20.58 8.73 23.41
CA GLY A 289 21.14 8.87 22.07
C GLY A 289 20.19 9.49 21.04
N VAL A 290 19.06 10.06 21.47
CA VAL A 290 18.08 10.74 20.60
C VAL A 290 18.40 12.24 20.55
N ALA A 291 18.22 12.87 19.38
CA ALA A 291 18.48 14.29 19.23
C ALA A 291 17.59 15.15 20.16
N ASP A 292 18.21 16.03 20.96
CA ASP A 292 17.56 17.02 21.81
C ASP A 292 17.83 18.43 21.27
N PHE A 293 16.82 18.99 20.61
CA PHE A 293 16.90 20.32 20.04
C PHE A 293 17.02 21.43 21.10
N GLN A 294 16.40 21.28 22.28
CA GLN A 294 16.50 22.29 23.34
C GLN A 294 17.92 22.36 23.90
N ALA A 295 18.53 21.20 24.12
CA ALA A 295 19.93 21.10 24.53
C ALA A 295 20.85 21.74 23.49
N LEU A 296 20.61 21.48 22.19
CA LEU A 296 21.37 22.10 21.09
C LEU A 296 21.26 23.63 21.08
N GLN A 297 20.07 24.20 21.32
CA GLN A 297 19.94 25.66 21.43
C GLN A 297 20.70 26.23 22.61
N ALA A 298 20.61 25.57 23.77
CA ALA A 298 21.33 25.99 24.96
C ALA A 298 22.85 25.94 24.73
N ALA A 299 23.36 24.93 24.01
CA ALA A 299 24.76 24.81 23.64
C ALA A 299 25.23 26.01 22.77
N PHE A 300 24.42 26.43 21.78
CA PHE A 300 24.73 27.62 20.97
C PHE A 300 24.74 28.93 21.76
N ASP A 301 23.88 29.06 22.76
CA ASP A 301 23.74 30.29 23.56
C ASP A 301 24.76 30.38 24.69
N SER A 302 25.27 29.24 25.16
CA SER A 302 26.19 29.16 26.30
C SER A 302 27.66 28.95 25.93
N GLU A 303 28.00 28.92 24.63
CA GLU A 303 29.36 28.69 24.11
C GLU A 303 29.99 27.34 24.56
N HIS A 304 29.16 26.34 24.86
CA HIS A 304 29.58 24.95 25.16
C HIS A 304 29.34 24.07 23.93
N ASP A 305 30.23 24.14 22.94
CA ASP A 305 30.10 23.44 21.65
C ASP A 305 30.72 22.03 21.62
N ASP A 306 31.29 21.58 22.73
CA ASP A 306 31.95 20.28 22.90
C ASP A 306 31.00 19.09 22.80
N ASP A 307 29.74 19.24 23.22
CA ASP A 307 28.69 18.21 23.12
C ASP A 307 28.00 18.17 21.74
N ILE A 308 28.28 19.14 20.85
CA ILE A 308 27.62 19.24 19.55
C ILE A 308 28.31 18.31 18.54
N THR A 309 27.63 17.24 18.15
CA THR A 309 28.07 16.35 17.08
C THR A 309 27.63 16.88 15.71
N TYR A 310 28.56 16.92 14.75
CA TYR A 310 28.30 17.29 13.36
C TYR A 310 28.14 16.04 12.48
N TYR A 311 26.90 15.70 12.15
CA TYR A 311 26.57 14.61 11.23
C TYR A 311 26.64 15.07 9.77
N LEU A 312 27.68 14.65 9.06
CA LEU A 312 27.92 14.95 7.66
C LEU A 312 27.26 13.91 6.75
N PHE A 313 26.48 14.35 5.76
CA PHE A 313 25.72 13.44 4.89
C PHE A 313 25.89 13.70 3.38
N ASP A 314 26.58 14.77 2.95
CA ASP A 314 26.95 15.01 1.55
C ASP A 314 28.23 15.87 1.41
N LEU A 315 28.87 15.77 0.24
CA LEU A 315 30.12 16.43 -0.16
C LEU A 315 29.95 17.05 -1.56
N PRO A 316 29.39 18.27 -1.66
CA PRO A 316 29.23 18.96 -2.94
C PRO A 316 30.56 19.33 -3.63
N TRP A 317 31.64 19.52 -2.87
CA TRP A 317 32.93 19.98 -3.41
C TRP A 317 34.12 19.35 -2.69
N LEU A 318 35.16 18.97 -3.43
CA LEU A 318 36.41 18.47 -2.86
C LEU A 318 37.61 18.71 -3.80
N GLY A 319 38.70 19.27 -3.28
CA GLY A 319 40.00 19.37 -3.95
C GLY A 319 39.94 20.07 -5.31
N GLY A 320 39.30 21.25 -5.36
CA GLY A 320 39.13 22.03 -6.60
C GLY A 320 38.18 21.41 -7.62
N LYS A 321 37.35 20.44 -7.24
CA LYS A 321 36.38 19.79 -8.11
C LYS A 321 34.95 19.99 -7.62
N ASP A 322 34.09 20.38 -8.55
CA ASP A 322 32.64 20.37 -8.35
C ASP A 322 32.11 18.94 -8.50
N LEU A 323 31.58 18.39 -7.41
CA LEU A 323 31.03 17.04 -7.37
C LEU A 323 29.51 17.03 -7.54
N ARG A 324 28.83 18.18 -7.58
CA ARG A 324 27.36 18.27 -7.54
C ARG A 324 26.67 17.49 -8.65
N GLU A 325 27.27 17.37 -9.83
CA GLU A 325 26.69 16.63 -10.96
C GLU A 325 26.89 15.11 -10.87
N LEU A 326 27.73 14.62 -9.95
CA LEU A 326 27.90 13.19 -9.68
C LEU A 326 26.68 12.63 -8.94
N PRO A 327 26.39 11.33 -9.04
CA PRO A 327 25.40 10.65 -8.21
C PRO A 327 25.66 10.82 -6.70
N VAL A 328 24.59 10.98 -5.90
CA VAL A 328 24.69 11.13 -4.43
C VAL A 328 25.41 9.96 -3.76
N GLN A 329 25.26 8.74 -4.30
CA GLN A 329 25.97 7.56 -3.79
C GLN A 329 27.50 7.72 -3.92
N ASP A 330 28.01 8.34 -4.99
CA ASP A 330 29.43 8.49 -5.25
C ASP A 330 30.02 9.57 -4.33
N ARG A 331 29.28 10.68 -4.15
CA ARG A 331 29.66 11.76 -3.23
C ARG A 331 29.70 11.27 -1.79
N ARG A 332 28.66 10.54 -1.35
CA ARG A 332 28.60 9.94 -0.01
C ARG A 332 29.67 8.90 0.23
N ALA A 333 29.96 8.03 -0.75
CA ALA A 333 31.05 7.07 -0.63
C ALA A 333 32.42 7.75 -0.48
N THR A 334 32.62 8.88 -1.17
CA THR A 334 33.83 9.70 -1.02
C THR A 334 33.91 10.34 0.36
N LEU A 335 32.80 10.93 0.83
CA LEU A 335 32.69 11.49 2.18
C LEU A 335 32.95 10.45 3.27
N ALA A 336 32.38 9.26 3.15
CA ALA A 336 32.58 8.17 4.10
C ALA A 336 34.05 7.75 4.18
N LYS A 337 34.76 7.68 3.04
CA LYS A 337 36.20 7.39 3.02
C LYS A 337 37.02 8.48 3.71
N LEU A 338 36.66 9.74 3.47
CA LEU A 338 37.30 10.90 4.07
C LEU A 338 37.14 10.89 5.60
N LEU A 339 35.93 10.60 6.09
CA LEU A 339 35.65 10.58 7.53
C LEU A 339 36.11 9.31 8.24
N LYS A 340 36.35 8.20 7.53
CA LYS A 340 36.94 6.99 8.14
C LYS A 340 38.34 7.21 8.70
N GLN A 341 39.06 8.22 8.19
CA GLN A 341 40.41 8.56 8.62
C GLN A 341 40.43 9.61 9.75
N ASN A 342 39.25 10.15 10.11
CA ASN A 342 39.11 11.13 11.18
C ASN A 342 39.10 10.45 12.56
N ALA A 343 39.85 11.00 13.51
CA ALA A 343 39.88 10.55 14.90
C ALA A 343 38.88 11.30 15.81
N SER A 344 38.26 12.38 15.33
CA SER A 344 37.35 13.21 16.13
C SER A 344 35.98 12.54 16.31
N ALA A 345 35.55 12.40 17.56
CA ALA A 345 34.20 11.93 17.89
C ALA A 345 33.08 12.93 17.53
N ILE A 346 33.45 14.19 17.26
CA ILE A 346 32.54 15.30 16.95
C ILE A 346 32.06 15.23 15.50
N LEU A 347 32.87 14.72 14.56
CA LEU A 347 32.47 14.60 13.15
C LEU A 347 32.04 13.17 12.86
N LYS A 348 30.77 12.98 12.49
CA LYS A 348 30.22 11.66 12.16
C LYS A 348 29.68 11.62 10.75
N PHE A 349 29.87 10.49 10.06
CA PHE A 349 29.18 10.24 8.81
C PHE A 349 27.76 9.74 9.10
N SER A 350 26.77 10.29 8.41
CA SER A 350 25.39 9.81 8.46
C SER A 350 25.23 8.56 7.58
N GLU A 351 25.17 7.38 8.18
CA GLU A 351 24.99 6.12 7.44
C GLU A 351 23.57 5.97 6.87
N ASP A 352 23.48 5.32 5.71
CA ASP A 352 22.22 4.90 5.11
C ASP A 352 21.94 3.42 5.36
N PHE A 353 20.65 3.10 5.38
CA PHE A 353 20.10 1.77 5.65
C PHE A 353 19.70 1.08 4.35
N ASN A 354 19.94 -0.24 4.28
CA ASN A 354 19.60 -1.10 3.15
C ASN A 354 18.48 -2.09 3.52
N GLN A 355 17.38 -1.56 4.07
CA GLN A 355 16.20 -2.32 4.46
C GLN A 355 14.94 -1.69 3.83
N PRO A 356 13.82 -2.42 3.76
CA PRO A 356 12.56 -1.87 3.29
C PRO A 356 12.15 -0.63 4.10
N VAL A 357 11.77 0.44 3.38
CA VAL A 357 11.45 1.76 3.95
C VAL A 357 10.36 1.71 5.02
N ASP A 358 9.32 0.89 4.83
CA ASP A 358 8.20 0.80 5.79
C ASP A 358 8.69 0.24 7.14
N ALA A 359 9.54 -0.78 7.10
CA ALA A 359 10.14 -1.36 8.31
C ALA A 359 11.12 -0.40 9.00
N LEU A 360 11.87 0.38 8.22
CA LEU A 360 12.76 1.42 8.74
C LEU A 360 11.97 2.56 9.38
N LEU A 361 10.89 3.02 8.74
CA LEU A 361 10.06 4.10 9.25
C LEU A 361 9.35 3.67 10.54
N ASP A 362 8.76 2.48 10.58
CA ASP A 362 8.16 1.92 11.78
C ASP A 362 9.16 1.85 12.94
N SER A 363 10.40 1.45 12.64
CA SER A 363 11.46 1.35 13.65
C SER A 363 11.93 2.72 14.13
N ALA A 364 12.11 3.67 13.21
CA ALA A 364 12.45 5.06 13.55
C ALA A 364 11.38 5.68 14.46
N CYS A 365 10.09 5.44 14.17
CA CYS A 365 8.99 5.96 14.98
C CYS A 365 8.91 5.31 16.36
N ARG A 366 9.21 4.01 16.50
CA ARG A 366 9.30 3.33 17.80
C ARG A 366 10.46 3.82 18.65
N LEU A 367 11.57 4.20 18.03
CA LEU A 367 12.76 4.74 18.69
C LEU A 367 12.63 6.23 19.02
N GLY A 368 11.48 6.86 18.73
CA GLY A 368 11.26 8.28 19.01
C GLY A 368 12.03 9.24 18.09
N LEU A 369 12.58 8.74 16.98
CA LEU A 369 13.27 9.57 15.99
C LEU A 369 12.26 10.44 15.23
N GLU A 370 12.73 11.57 14.69
CA GLU A 370 11.86 12.48 13.93
C GLU A 370 11.33 11.85 12.64
N GLY A 371 12.14 10.98 12.01
CA GLY A 371 11.78 10.25 10.81
C GLY A 371 13.00 9.84 9.98
N LEU A 372 12.83 9.78 8.65
CA LEU A 372 13.86 9.37 7.70
C LEU A 372 14.06 10.40 6.58
N ILE A 373 15.29 10.53 6.11
CA ILE A 373 15.63 11.22 4.86
C ILE A 373 15.90 10.18 3.79
N GLY A 374 15.10 10.19 2.72
CA GLY A 374 15.32 9.37 1.53
C GLY A 374 16.09 10.16 0.47
N LYS A 375 17.11 9.57 -0.15
CA LYS A 375 17.87 10.14 -1.27
C LYS A 375 17.85 9.18 -2.45
N ARG A 376 17.46 9.66 -3.63
CA ARG A 376 17.50 8.87 -4.87
C ARG A 376 18.96 8.67 -5.28
N THR A 377 19.41 7.42 -5.44
CA THR A 377 20.83 7.04 -5.53
C THR A 377 21.59 7.71 -6.68
N ASP A 378 20.91 7.99 -7.79
CA ASP A 378 21.45 8.60 -9.00
C ASP A 378 21.37 10.14 -9.03
N SER A 379 20.89 10.78 -7.95
CA SER A 379 20.55 12.20 -7.98
C SER A 379 21.75 13.15 -7.86
N PRO A 380 21.75 14.26 -8.63
CA PRO A 380 22.72 15.33 -8.45
C PRO A 380 22.39 16.18 -7.21
N TYR A 381 23.33 17.02 -6.81
CA TYR A 381 23.14 18.04 -5.78
C TYR A 381 22.71 19.38 -6.42
N VAL A 382 21.53 19.90 -6.09
CA VAL A 382 20.89 21.00 -6.84
C VAL A 382 20.70 22.31 -6.08
N GLY A 383 21.15 22.40 -4.82
CA GLY A 383 21.16 23.64 -4.02
C GLY A 383 19.80 24.34 -3.88
N ARG A 384 18.71 23.58 -3.98
CA ARG A 384 17.32 24.04 -3.85
C ARG A 384 16.46 22.91 -3.30
N ARG A 385 15.16 23.17 -3.11
CA ARG A 385 14.22 22.08 -2.82
C ARG A 385 14.11 21.12 -4.00
N SER A 386 14.32 19.84 -3.73
CA SER A 386 14.30 18.78 -4.74
C SER A 386 13.38 17.65 -4.30
N SER A 387 12.71 17.03 -5.27
CA SER A 387 12.00 15.77 -5.08
C SER A 387 12.95 14.58 -4.94
N ASP A 388 14.23 14.75 -5.27
CA ASP A 388 15.22 13.66 -5.24
C ASP A 388 15.70 13.37 -3.82
N TRP A 389 15.46 14.31 -2.91
CA TRP A 389 15.60 14.13 -1.47
C TRP A 389 14.21 14.28 -0.84
N ILE A 390 13.78 13.28 -0.09
CA ILE A 390 12.49 13.27 0.58
C ILE A 390 12.67 13.16 2.09
N LYS A 391 11.71 13.68 2.84
CA LYS A 391 11.61 13.48 4.29
C LYS A 391 10.30 12.77 4.61
N LEU A 392 10.41 11.67 5.35
CA LEU A 392 9.30 10.90 5.90
C LEU A 392 9.29 11.20 7.41
N LYS A 393 8.18 11.70 7.97
CA LYS A 393 8.11 12.10 9.38
C LYS A 393 7.29 11.11 10.20
N CYS A 394 7.71 10.84 11.43
CA CYS A 394 6.98 10.01 12.39
C CYS A 394 5.87 10.76 13.12
N THR A 395 6.07 12.06 13.37
CA THR A 395 5.13 12.92 14.09
C THR A 395 4.89 14.24 13.34
N GLN A 396 3.76 14.88 13.60
CA GLN A 396 3.43 16.18 13.00
C GLN A 396 4.20 17.28 13.74
N ARG A 397 5.32 17.68 13.15
CA ARG A 397 6.25 18.69 13.69
C ARG A 397 6.69 19.66 12.60
N GLN A 398 6.60 20.97 12.86
CA GLN A 398 7.05 22.02 11.93
C GLN A 398 7.32 23.34 12.64
N GLU A 399 7.83 24.31 11.89
CA GLU A 399 8.01 25.69 12.35
C GLU A 399 6.76 26.54 12.16
N PHE A 400 6.58 27.51 13.06
CA PHE A 400 5.50 28.48 13.06
C PHE A 400 6.05 29.88 13.36
N VAL A 401 5.44 30.91 12.78
CA VAL A 401 5.75 32.30 13.08
C VAL A 401 5.10 32.69 14.41
N ILE A 402 5.86 33.28 15.33
CA ILE A 402 5.33 33.79 16.60
C ILE A 402 4.78 35.20 16.35
N VAL A 403 3.48 35.39 16.61
CA VAL A 403 2.77 36.65 16.35
C VAL A 403 2.26 37.33 17.62
N GLY A 404 2.39 36.66 18.77
CA GLY A 404 1.99 37.20 20.06
C GLY A 404 2.18 36.21 21.20
N TYR A 405 1.84 36.62 22.41
CA TYR A 405 1.74 35.74 23.56
C TYR A 405 0.64 36.18 24.53
N THR A 406 0.10 35.27 25.32
CA THR A 406 -0.89 35.59 26.37
C THR A 406 -0.21 35.89 27.70
N ALA A 407 -0.85 36.70 28.54
CA ALA A 407 -0.47 36.83 29.94
C ALA A 407 -0.44 35.46 30.68
N PRO A 408 0.43 35.27 31.69
CA PRO A 408 0.48 34.05 32.48
C PRO A 408 -0.81 33.87 33.31
N LYS A 409 -1.10 32.63 33.71
CA LYS A 409 -2.25 32.27 34.58
C LYS A 409 -1.78 31.40 35.74
N GLY A 410 -2.42 31.56 36.91
CA GLY A 410 -2.09 30.79 38.12
C GLY A 410 -0.69 31.12 38.65
N SER A 411 0.06 30.09 39.06
CA SER A 411 1.43 30.21 39.59
C SER A 411 2.52 30.37 38.51
N ARG A 412 2.15 30.34 37.23
CA ARG A 412 3.12 30.44 36.11
C ARG A 412 3.72 31.85 36.04
N GLN A 413 5.04 31.92 35.90
CA GLN A 413 5.80 33.16 35.66
C GLN A 413 6.12 33.33 34.17
N GLY A 414 6.31 34.56 33.69
CA GLY A 414 6.62 34.85 32.30
C GLY A 414 5.36 35.04 31.43
N PHE A 415 5.09 34.12 30.50
CA PHE A 415 3.93 34.17 29.61
C PHE A 415 3.08 32.89 29.69
N GLY A 416 1.82 32.96 29.26
CA GLY A 416 0.89 31.83 29.27
C GLY A 416 1.08 30.88 28.10
N ALA A 417 0.98 31.39 26.87
CA ALA A 417 1.16 30.65 25.63
C ALA A 417 1.66 31.57 24.51
N LEU A 418 2.44 31.02 23.57
CA LEU A 418 2.77 31.71 22.31
C LEU A 418 1.61 31.56 21.32
N LEU A 419 1.30 32.62 20.59
CA LEU A 419 0.39 32.60 19.45
C LEU A 419 1.20 32.34 18.18
N LEU A 420 0.74 31.35 17.42
CA LEU A 420 1.39 30.82 16.24
C LEU A 420 0.66 31.29 14.98
N ALA A 421 1.41 31.45 13.90
CA ALA A 421 0.89 31.75 12.57
C ALA A 421 1.69 31.03 11.48
N LEU A 422 1.07 30.90 10.31
CA LEU A 422 1.69 30.39 9.09
C LEU A 422 1.37 31.35 7.93
N HIS A 423 2.29 31.50 6.99
CA HIS A 423 2.00 32.15 5.73
C HIS A 423 1.10 31.25 4.87
N ASP A 424 0.04 31.83 4.34
CA ASP A 424 -0.80 31.22 3.33
C ASP A 424 -0.01 31.16 2.00
N THR A 425 0.05 29.98 1.38
CA THR A 425 0.88 29.76 0.19
C THR A 425 0.42 30.55 -1.03
N ASP A 426 -0.87 30.91 -1.08
CA ASP A 426 -1.48 31.51 -2.27
C ASP A 426 -1.47 33.03 -2.17
N SER A 427 -1.76 33.57 -0.97
CA SER A 427 -1.82 35.02 -0.71
C SER A 427 -0.56 35.59 -0.06
N GLY A 428 0.32 34.76 0.50
CA GLY A 428 1.50 35.18 1.26
C GLY A 428 1.19 35.81 2.63
N GLN A 429 -0.09 35.96 2.99
CA GLN A 429 -0.50 36.61 4.24
C GLN A 429 -0.38 35.67 5.45
N LEU A 430 -0.06 36.23 6.62
CA LEU A 430 -0.02 35.47 7.87
C LEU A 430 -1.44 35.11 8.33
N ARG A 431 -1.65 33.82 8.64
CA ARG A 431 -2.90 33.31 9.21
C ARG A 431 -2.65 32.73 10.59
N TYR A 432 -3.56 33.02 11.51
CA TYR A 432 -3.50 32.47 12.86
C TYR A 432 -3.55 30.94 12.82
N ALA A 433 -2.58 30.32 13.48
CA ALA A 433 -2.37 28.87 13.48
C ALA A 433 -2.55 28.23 14.87
N GLY A 434 -3.06 28.97 15.86
CA GLY A 434 -3.32 28.46 17.21
C GLY A 434 -2.32 28.96 18.24
N LYS A 435 -2.23 28.25 19.37
CA LYS A 435 -1.36 28.61 20.49
C LYS A 435 -0.66 27.40 21.09
N VAL A 436 0.53 27.62 21.64
CA VAL A 436 1.33 26.60 22.34
C VAL A 436 1.69 27.09 23.75
N GLY A 437 1.34 26.31 24.77
CA GLY A 437 1.52 26.66 26.19
C GLY A 437 2.25 25.60 27.02
N THR A 438 2.73 24.53 26.37
CA THR A 438 3.43 23.39 26.98
C THR A 438 4.78 23.20 26.26
N GLY A 439 5.75 22.56 26.92
CA GLY A 439 7.12 22.40 26.40
C GLY A 439 8.12 23.46 26.85
N PHE A 440 7.79 24.25 27.87
CA PHE A 440 8.67 25.30 28.41
C PHE A 440 9.13 24.96 29.83
N SER A 441 10.44 25.10 30.09
CA SER A 441 10.98 25.19 31.44
C SER A 441 10.88 26.63 31.98
N ALA A 442 11.10 26.83 33.29
CA ALA A 442 11.12 28.17 33.87
C ALA A 442 12.22 29.07 33.27
N ALA A 443 13.40 28.49 33.01
CA ALA A 443 14.51 29.19 32.35
C ALA A 443 14.16 29.55 30.89
N THR A 444 13.55 28.62 30.16
CA THR A 444 13.13 28.83 28.77
C THR A 444 12.06 29.92 28.67
N LEU A 445 11.08 29.97 29.58
CA LEU A 445 10.07 31.04 29.62
C LEU A 445 10.70 32.42 29.80
N ALA A 446 11.68 32.55 30.70
CA ALA A 446 12.36 33.82 30.98
C ALA A 446 13.23 34.28 29.79
N SER A 447 13.99 33.37 29.19
CA SER A 447 14.82 33.64 28.01
C SER A 447 13.98 34.08 26.82
N ILE A 448 12.93 33.31 26.47
CA ILE A 448 12.04 33.65 25.35
C ILE A 448 11.35 34.99 25.59
N LEU A 449 10.83 35.25 26.79
CA LEU A 449 10.18 36.53 27.08
C LEU A 449 11.11 37.73 26.85
N THR A 450 12.40 37.60 27.14
CA THR A 450 13.40 38.64 26.88
C THR A 450 13.53 38.93 25.38
N ARG A 451 13.51 37.89 24.54
CA ARG A 451 13.51 38.01 23.07
C ARG A 451 12.20 38.58 22.51
N LEU A 452 11.06 38.34 23.16
CA LEU A 452 9.75 38.84 22.70
C LEU A 452 9.53 40.33 23.00
N LYS A 453 10.01 40.84 24.14
CA LYS A 453 9.84 42.24 24.58
C LYS A 453 10.16 43.31 23.50
N PRO A 454 11.29 43.26 22.77
CA PRO A 454 11.62 44.28 21.77
C PRO A 454 10.71 44.24 20.53
N LEU A 455 9.93 43.16 20.34
CA LEU A 455 9.09 42.95 19.17
C LEU A 455 7.65 43.42 19.38
N HIS A 456 7.31 44.00 20.53
CA HIS A 456 5.94 44.44 20.80
C HIS A 456 5.42 45.45 19.76
N THR A 457 4.17 45.25 19.37
CA THR A 457 3.43 46.16 18.48
C THR A 457 2.03 46.41 19.02
N ALA A 458 1.49 47.60 18.74
CA ALA A 458 0.15 47.99 19.18
C ALA A 458 -0.97 47.28 18.40
N LYS A 459 -0.70 46.87 17.15
CA LYS A 459 -1.70 46.26 16.26
C LYS A 459 -1.35 44.80 15.94
N PRO A 460 -2.34 43.90 15.81
CA PRO A 460 -2.09 42.52 15.43
C PRO A 460 -1.44 42.45 14.03
N PRO A 461 -0.39 41.63 13.84
CA PRO A 461 0.24 41.41 12.53
C PRO A 461 -0.56 40.44 11.64
N LEU A 462 -1.84 40.23 11.94
CA LEU A 462 -2.72 39.27 11.30
C LEU A 462 -3.90 39.99 10.64
N PRO A 463 -4.25 39.69 9.38
CA PRO A 463 -5.48 40.18 8.75
C PRO A 463 -6.74 39.74 9.50
N GLU A 464 -6.73 38.51 10.00
CA GLU A 464 -7.80 37.90 10.79
C GLU A 464 -7.24 37.41 12.15
N PRO A 465 -7.11 38.29 13.15
CA PRO A 465 -6.65 37.88 14.47
C PRO A 465 -7.70 37.02 15.20
N PRO A 466 -7.29 36.15 16.14
CA PRO A 466 -8.24 35.41 17.00
C PRO A 466 -9.19 36.38 17.72
N SER A 467 -10.43 35.95 17.93
CA SER A 467 -11.50 36.74 18.55
C SER A 467 -11.99 36.09 19.87
N GLY A 468 -12.78 36.83 20.64
CA GLY A 468 -13.39 36.33 21.89
C GLY A 468 -12.36 36.02 22.99
N ALA A 469 -12.50 34.87 23.66
CA ALA A 469 -11.66 34.48 24.79
C ALA A 469 -10.18 34.28 24.44
N ASP A 470 -9.88 33.93 23.17
CA ASP A 470 -8.52 33.73 22.68
C ASP A 470 -7.80 35.05 22.33
N ALA A 471 -8.53 36.16 22.23
CA ALA A 471 -7.97 37.50 22.00
C ALA A 471 -7.64 38.26 23.30
N ARG A 472 -8.20 37.81 24.43
CA ARG A 472 -8.17 38.57 25.69
C ARG A 472 -6.79 38.46 26.36
N GLY A 473 -6.13 39.60 26.56
CA GLY A 473 -4.82 39.66 27.22
C GLY A 473 -3.65 39.19 26.35
N VAL A 474 -3.79 39.33 25.02
CA VAL A 474 -2.73 39.03 24.05
C VAL A 474 -1.82 40.25 23.89
N HIS A 475 -0.52 40.02 23.96
CA HIS A 475 0.52 40.96 23.58
C HIS A 475 0.96 40.62 22.14
N TRP A 476 0.74 41.55 21.21
CA TRP A 476 1.07 41.36 19.80
C TRP A 476 2.54 41.65 19.52
N LEU A 477 3.12 40.89 18.60
CA LEU A 477 4.52 40.94 18.24
C LEU A 477 4.71 41.17 16.74
N LYS A 478 5.84 41.77 16.36
CA LYS A 478 6.33 41.70 14.99
C LYS A 478 6.62 40.24 14.62
N PRO A 479 6.22 39.77 13.43
CA PRO A 479 6.32 38.36 13.02
C PRO A 479 7.75 37.98 12.59
N GLU A 480 8.70 38.08 13.51
CA GLU A 480 10.13 37.88 13.25
C GLU A 480 10.66 36.57 13.83
N LEU A 481 10.15 36.13 14.98
CA LEU A 481 10.62 34.92 15.65
C LEU A 481 9.85 33.68 15.19
N LEU A 482 10.56 32.56 15.10
CA LEU A 482 9.98 31.27 14.75
C LEU A 482 10.03 30.31 15.93
N ALA A 483 8.98 29.50 16.08
CA ALA A 483 8.92 28.41 17.03
C ALA A 483 8.79 27.08 16.28
N GLU A 484 9.59 26.10 16.67
CA GLU A 484 9.39 24.72 16.29
C GLU A 484 8.42 24.05 17.27
N VAL A 485 7.37 23.44 16.72
CA VAL A 485 6.23 22.93 17.49
C VAL A 485 5.82 21.57 16.96
N ALA A 486 5.75 20.59 17.87
CA ALA A 486 5.07 19.32 17.63
C ALA A 486 3.60 19.43 18.00
N TYR A 487 2.71 18.79 17.27
CA TYR A 487 1.28 18.86 17.51
C TYR A 487 0.60 17.54 17.12
N ALA A 488 -0.54 17.22 17.72
CA ALA A 488 -1.26 15.99 17.39
C ALA A 488 -1.99 16.10 16.05
N GLN A 489 -2.57 17.28 15.77
CA GLN A 489 -3.34 17.54 14.55
C GLN A 489 -3.53 19.04 14.31
N MET A 490 -3.82 19.43 13.07
CA MET A 490 -4.23 20.79 12.68
C MET A 490 -5.70 20.78 12.23
N THR A 491 -6.51 21.73 12.69
CA THR A 491 -7.92 21.84 12.27
C THR A 491 -8.07 22.28 10.81
N ARG A 492 -9.29 22.18 10.28
CA ARG A 492 -9.65 22.68 8.93
C ARG A 492 -9.35 24.18 8.74
N THR A 493 -9.37 24.95 9.82
CA THR A 493 -9.07 26.39 9.84
C THR A 493 -7.57 26.68 10.04
N GLY A 494 -6.71 25.66 10.06
CA GLY A 494 -5.27 25.81 10.22
C GLY A 494 -4.82 25.96 11.67
N ILE A 495 -5.61 25.55 12.67
CA ILE A 495 -5.28 25.69 14.10
C ILE A 495 -4.66 24.41 14.65
N VAL A 496 -3.46 24.49 15.24
CA VAL A 496 -2.83 23.35 15.91
C VAL A 496 -3.58 22.92 17.17
N ARG A 497 -3.61 21.60 17.44
CA ARG A 497 -4.16 20.99 18.66
C ARG A 497 -3.12 20.11 19.34
N HIS A 498 -3.11 20.14 20.67
CA HIS A 498 -2.11 19.47 21.52
C HIS A 498 -0.67 19.85 21.11
N ALA A 499 -0.45 21.16 20.94
CA ALA A 499 0.84 21.71 20.57
C ALA A 499 1.83 21.68 21.74
N VAL A 500 3.06 21.28 21.47
CA VAL A 500 4.19 21.26 22.41
C VAL A 500 5.35 22.02 21.77
N PHE A 501 5.89 23.00 22.50
CA PHE A 501 7.02 23.80 22.07
C PHE A 501 8.31 22.97 22.16
N HIS A 502 9.10 22.98 21.09
CA HIS A 502 10.42 22.38 21.07
C HIS A 502 11.51 23.43 21.15
N GLY A 503 11.47 24.49 20.36
CA GLY A 503 12.55 25.48 20.39
C GLY A 503 12.30 26.69 19.51
N LEU A 504 13.16 27.70 19.60
CA LEU A 504 13.17 28.82 18.66
C LEU A 504 13.94 28.47 17.39
N ARG A 505 13.64 29.08 16.26
CA ARG A 505 14.39 28.87 15.00
C ARG A 505 14.89 30.21 14.46
N ASP A 506 16.20 30.33 14.32
CA ASP A 506 16.88 31.51 13.77
C ASP A 506 17.53 31.22 12.39
N ASP A 507 17.40 29.98 11.91
CA ASP A 507 18.01 29.48 10.67
C ASP A 507 17.14 29.67 9.42
N LYS A 508 15.94 30.22 9.57
CA LYS A 508 14.94 30.38 8.50
C LYS A 508 14.32 31.77 8.56
N PRO A 509 14.09 32.43 7.41
CA PRO A 509 13.33 33.68 7.41
C PRO A 509 11.86 33.39 7.69
N ALA A 510 11.21 34.25 8.49
CA ALA A 510 9.81 34.06 8.85
C ALA A 510 8.87 33.99 7.64
N THR A 511 9.20 34.74 6.58
CA THR A 511 8.48 34.76 5.30
C THR A 511 8.46 33.42 4.57
N ALA A 512 9.36 32.49 4.89
CA ALA A 512 9.39 31.17 4.27
C ALA A 512 8.56 30.11 5.01
N ILE A 513 7.91 30.47 6.12
CA ILE A 513 7.18 29.53 6.97
C ILE A 513 5.71 29.47 6.55
N ALA A 514 5.40 28.47 5.72
CA ALA A 514 4.05 28.11 5.29
C ALA A 514 3.74 26.66 5.68
N LEU A 515 2.47 26.26 5.62
CA LEU A 515 2.06 24.89 5.90
C LEU A 515 2.76 23.91 4.96
N GLU A 516 3.62 23.03 5.50
CA GLU A 516 4.27 21.98 4.70
C GLU A 516 3.20 20.98 4.21
N ARG A 517 3.16 20.75 2.89
CA ARG A 517 2.28 19.73 2.28
C ARG A 517 3.15 18.61 1.72
N PRO A 518 2.81 17.32 1.97
CA PRO A 518 3.52 16.21 1.36
C PRO A 518 3.36 16.26 -0.17
N MET A 519 4.44 15.99 -0.88
CA MET A 519 4.41 15.79 -2.32
C MET A 519 3.74 14.44 -2.61
N PRO A 520 2.79 14.38 -3.55
CA PRO A 520 2.19 13.12 -3.94
C PRO A 520 3.25 12.19 -4.52
N ALA A 521 3.28 10.93 -4.06
CA ALA A 521 4.13 9.92 -4.65
C ALA A 521 3.78 9.77 -6.14
N LYS A 522 4.73 10.08 -7.01
CA LYS A 522 4.66 9.66 -8.42
C LYS A 522 4.99 8.17 -8.46
N THR A 523 4.04 7.34 -8.09
CA THR A 523 4.04 5.95 -8.56
C THR A 523 3.78 6.00 -10.06
N THR A 524 4.74 5.52 -10.86
CA THR A 524 4.48 5.10 -12.22
C THR A 524 3.49 3.95 -12.18
N ALA A 525 2.22 4.32 -12.16
CA ALA A 525 1.13 3.42 -12.47
C ALA A 525 1.48 2.75 -13.80
N HIS A 526 1.62 1.42 -13.79
CA HIS A 526 1.24 0.67 -14.97
C HIS A 526 -0.13 1.17 -15.40
N ALA A 527 -0.20 1.66 -16.63
CA ALA A 527 -1.43 2.08 -17.26
C ALA A 527 -2.40 0.90 -17.33
N GLY A 528 -3.22 0.75 -16.30
CA GLY A 528 -4.60 0.28 -16.37
C GLY A 528 -5.52 1.52 -16.35
N PRO A 529 -6.71 1.46 -16.97
CA PRO A 529 -7.47 2.65 -17.31
C PRO A 529 -7.99 3.42 -16.07
N THR A 530 -7.80 4.73 -16.12
CA THR A 530 -8.52 5.86 -15.48
C THR A 530 -9.62 5.57 -14.45
N GLY A 531 -9.52 6.17 -13.25
CA GLY A 531 -10.64 6.14 -12.29
C GLY A 531 -10.59 7.02 -11.03
N LEU A 532 -9.80 8.09 -10.98
CA LEU A 532 -10.00 9.17 -9.99
C LEU A 532 -9.88 10.48 -10.75
N GLY A 533 -11.00 11.04 -11.22
CA GLY A 533 -11.01 12.38 -11.76
C GLY A 533 -10.54 13.42 -10.73
N ASN A 534 -10.56 14.69 -11.13
CA ASN A 534 -10.07 15.86 -10.41
C ASN A 534 -10.79 16.16 -9.06
N LEU A 535 -11.42 15.17 -8.42
CA LEU A 535 -12.26 15.35 -7.25
C LEU A 535 -11.44 15.47 -5.97
N ARG A 536 -11.42 16.67 -5.38
CA ARG A 536 -10.80 16.95 -4.08
C ARG A 536 -11.59 16.27 -2.95
N LEU A 537 -10.99 15.27 -2.31
CA LEU A 537 -11.55 14.61 -1.13
C LEU A 537 -11.39 15.49 0.13
N THR A 538 -12.49 15.84 0.81
CA THR A 538 -12.45 16.58 2.08
C THR A 538 -12.50 15.64 3.27
N HIS A 539 -11.76 15.97 4.33
CA HIS A 539 -11.63 15.17 5.56
C HIS A 539 -11.20 13.72 5.29
N PRO A 540 -10.13 13.52 4.50
CA PRO A 540 -9.64 12.18 4.17
C PRO A 540 -9.35 11.35 5.44
N ASP A 541 -8.84 11.98 6.50
CA ASP A 541 -8.41 11.28 7.72
C ASP A 541 -9.55 11.05 8.71
N ARG A 542 -10.79 11.44 8.38
CA ARG A 542 -11.94 11.16 9.24
C ARG A 542 -12.11 9.64 9.35
N VAL A 543 -11.98 9.12 10.57
CA VAL A 543 -12.25 7.72 10.88
C VAL A 543 -13.70 7.39 10.57
N ILE A 544 -13.90 6.34 9.78
CA ILE A 544 -15.21 5.80 9.39
C ILE A 544 -15.53 4.60 10.28
N ASP A 545 -14.55 3.71 10.51
CA ASP A 545 -14.70 2.55 11.38
C ASP A 545 -13.60 2.59 12.45
N LYS A 546 -13.99 2.75 13.71
CA LYS A 546 -13.05 2.88 14.83
C LYS A 546 -12.34 1.56 15.13
N THR A 547 -12.98 0.41 14.92
CA THR A 547 -12.35 -0.88 15.23
C THR A 547 -11.16 -1.14 14.31
N SER A 548 -11.35 -0.94 13.01
CA SER A 548 -10.26 -1.13 12.03
C SER A 548 -9.35 0.09 11.88
N GLY A 549 -9.72 1.25 12.43
CA GLY A 549 -9.05 2.53 12.19
C GLY A 549 -9.28 3.09 10.78
N THR A 550 -10.18 2.48 9.99
CA THR A 550 -10.35 2.84 8.58
C THR A 550 -10.89 4.26 8.42
N CYS A 551 -10.21 5.09 7.63
CA CYS A 551 -10.58 6.48 7.36
C CYS A 551 -11.25 6.69 5.99
N LYS A 552 -11.83 7.88 5.78
CA LYS A 552 -12.52 8.24 4.53
C LYS A 552 -11.61 8.11 3.29
N ARG A 553 -10.31 8.38 3.43
CA ARG A 553 -9.30 8.21 2.37
C ARG A 553 -9.24 6.76 1.90
N GLN A 554 -9.26 5.82 2.84
CA GLN A 554 -9.21 4.40 2.51
C GLN A 554 -10.51 3.94 1.85
N VAL A 555 -11.67 4.47 2.26
CA VAL A 555 -12.95 4.26 1.55
C VAL A 555 -12.90 4.81 0.11
N ALA A 556 -12.31 5.99 -0.09
CA ALA A 556 -12.11 6.58 -1.42
C ALA A 556 -11.15 5.75 -2.28
N ALA A 557 -10.00 5.34 -1.72
CA ALA A 557 -9.05 4.49 -2.40
C ALA A 557 -9.67 3.15 -2.80
N TYR A 558 -10.47 2.56 -1.91
CA TYR A 558 -11.21 1.33 -2.18
C TYR A 558 -12.14 1.48 -3.39
N TYR A 559 -13.03 2.48 -3.38
CA TYR A 559 -13.99 2.65 -4.47
C TYR A 559 -13.32 3.02 -5.80
N ALA A 560 -12.18 3.71 -5.78
CA ALA A 560 -11.35 3.93 -6.95
C ALA A 560 -10.75 2.62 -7.48
N GLN A 561 -10.20 1.77 -6.60
CA GLN A 561 -9.60 0.49 -6.98
C GLN A 561 -10.61 -0.51 -7.54
N VAL A 562 -11.83 -0.53 -7.01
CA VAL A 562 -12.88 -1.44 -7.50
C VAL A 562 -13.76 -0.82 -8.59
N ALA A 563 -13.47 0.40 -9.05
CA ALA A 563 -14.32 1.13 -10.00
C ALA A 563 -14.61 0.31 -11.27
N ASP A 564 -13.58 -0.31 -11.86
CA ASP A 564 -13.73 -1.13 -13.07
C ASP A 564 -14.63 -2.36 -12.87
N TRP A 565 -14.69 -2.88 -11.64
CA TRP A 565 -15.51 -4.03 -11.26
C TRP A 565 -16.94 -3.60 -10.89
N LEU A 566 -17.07 -2.43 -10.26
CA LEU A 566 -18.30 -1.91 -9.69
C LEU A 566 -19.15 -1.14 -10.71
N LEU A 567 -18.54 -0.30 -11.56
CA LEU A 567 -19.25 0.54 -12.53
C LEU A 567 -20.12 -0.26 -13.51
N PRO A 568 -19.69 -1.42 -14.07
CA PRO A 568 -20.56 -2.26 -14.89
C PRO A 568 -21.83 -2.75 -14.15
N GLN A 569 -21.77 -2.81 -12.81
CA GLN A 569 -22.90 -3.22 -11.97
C GLN A 569 -23.86 -2.06 -11.67
N LEU A 570 -23.37 -0.82 -11.79
CA LEU A 570 -24.14 0.41 -11.61
C LEU A 570 -24.69 0.97 -12.92
N GLU A 571 -24.10 0.58 -14.05
CA GLU A 571 -24.38 1.14 -15.37
C GLU A 571 -25.90 1.21 -15.63
N HIS A 572 -26.38 2.43 -15.86
CA HIS A 572 -27.78 2.75 -16.12
C HIS A 572 -28.76 2.38 -15.00
N ARG A 573 -28.31 1.97 -13.81
CA ARG A 573 -29.20 1.56 -12.70
C ARG A 573 -29.41 2.69 -11.70
N PRO A 574 -30.68 3.00 -11.38
CA PRO A 574 -30.99 3.82 -10.23
C PRO A 574 -30.38 3.28 -8.95
N VAL A 575 -29.75 4.16 -8.19
CA VAL A 575 -29.04 3.83 -6.96
C VAL A 575 -29.56 4.63 -5.78
N ALA A 576 -29.60 3.99 -4.62
CA ALA A 576 -29.74 4.62 -3.31
C ALA A 576 -28.40 4.54 -2.56
N LEU A 577 -28.02 5.62 -1.89
CA LEU A 577 -26.78 5.69 -1.12
C LEU A 577 -27.09 5.47 0.35
N VAL A 578 -26.24 4.70 1.04
CA VAL A 578 -26.15 4.75 2.51
C VAL A 578 -24.93 5.58 2.85
N ARG A 579 -25.16 6.71 3.52
CA ARG A 579 -24.12 7.67 3.86
C ARG A 579 -23.84 7.65 5.36
N ALA A 580 -22.57 7.76 5.73
CA ALA A 580 -22.10 7.82 7.11
C ALA A 580 -21.24 9.07 7.34
N PRO A 581 -21.84 10.27 7.50
CA PRO A 581 -21.10 11.52 7.68
C PRO A 581 -20.22 11.56 8.93
N GLU A 582 -20.56 10.79 9.96
CA GLU A 582 -19.84 10.72 11.24
C GLU A 582 -19.15 9.36 11.46
N GLY A 583 -19.12 8.50 10.42
CA GLY A 583 -18.65 7.12 10.53
C GLY A 583 -19.73 6.16 11.02
N LEU A 584 -19.35 4.94 11.36
CA LEU A 584 -20.28 3.85 11.74
C LEU A 584 -20.98 4.08 13.09
N ASP A 585 -20.37 4.88 13.97
CA ASP A 585 -20.94 5.19 15.29
C ASP A 585 -22.01 6.29 15.24
N GLY A 586 -22.11 6.99 14.11
CA GLY A 586 -23.10 8.04 13.90
C GLY A 586 -24.34 7.55 13.15
N GLU A 587 -25.20 8.48 12.76
CA GLU A 587 -26.40 8.17 11.99
C GLU A 587 -26.08 7.76 10.54
N LEU A 588 -26.78 6.73 10.06
CA LEU A 588 -26.73 6.29 8.67
C LEU A 588 -27.90 6.86 7.88
N PHE A 589 -27.59 7.57 6.79
CA PHE A 589 -28.60 8.19 5.94
C PHE A 589 -28.84 7.36 4.69
N PHE A 590 -30.04 6.78 4.57
CA PHE A 590 -30.48 6.09 3.37
C PHE A 590 -31.14 7.09 2.40
N GLN A 591 -30.48 7.39 1.28
CA GLN A 591 -30.87 8.47 0.37
C GLN A 591 -31.14 7.94 -1.05
N LYS A 592 -32.38 8.08 -1.54
CA LYS A 592 -32.81 7.64 -2.88
C LYS A 592 -32.75 8.73 -3.96
N HIS A 593 -32.61 9.99 -3.56
CA HIS A 593 -32.64 11.14 -4.47
C HIS A 593 -31.43 12.05 -4.27
N ALA A 594 -31.00 12.72 -5.33
CA ALA A 594 -29.81 13.57 -5.32
C ALA A 594 -29.90 14.75 -4.31
N GLY A 595 -31.07 15.40 -4.17
CA GLY A 595 -31.21 16.55 -3.27
C GLY A 595 -30.18 17.66 -3.56
N GLN A 596 -29.57 18.25 -2.51
CA GLN A 596 -28.47 19.23 -2.61
C GLN A 596 -27.07 18.57 -2.71
N LEU A 597 -26.98 17.29 -3.08
CA LEU A 597 -25.69 16.62 -3.20
C LEU A 597 -24.93 17.11 -4.43
N HIS A 598 -23.80 17.77 -4.20
CA HIS A 598 -22.86 18.13 -5.26
C HIS A 598 -22.03 16.90 -5.64
N ILE A 599 -22.56 16.06 -6.52
CA ILE A 599 -21.87 14.91 -7.14
C ILE A 599 -21.72 15.22 -8.63
N PRO A 600 -20.48 15.30 -9.16
CA PRO A 600 -20.27 15.54 -10.59
C PRO A 600 -20.83 14.40 -11.43
N ASP A 601 -21.26 14.71 -12.66
CA ASP A 601 -21.78 13.76 -13.65
C ASP A 601 -22.93 12.86 -13.14
N LEU A 602 -23.61 13.28 -12.07
CA LEU A 602 -24.77 12.59 -11.54
C LEU A 602 -25.96 12.78 -12.48
N THR A 603 -26.52 11.69 -12.97
CA THR A 603 -27.79 11.74 -13.70
C THR A 603 -28.94 11.62 -12.70
N SER A 604 -29.90 12.56 -12.73
CA SER A 604 -31.06 12.58 -11.85
C SER A 604 -32.36 12.51 -12.64
N TYR A 605 -33.33 11.76 -12.12
CA TYR A 605 -34.67 11.60 -12.71
C TYR A 605 -35.74 12.04 -11.72
N THR A 606 -36.74 12.74 -12.24
CA THR A 606 -37.92 13.18 -11.48
C THR A 606 -38.88 12.03 -11.22
N LYS A 607 -39.80 12.23 -10.27
CA LYS A 607 -40.90 11.28 -10.00
C LYS A 607 -41.74 10.98 -11.25
N ALA A 608 -41.94 11.96 -12.13
CA ALA A 608 -42.70 11.78 -13.37
C ALA A 608 -42.00 10.84 -14.36
N GLN A 609 -40.67 10.83 -14.39
CA GLN A 609 -39.89 10.02 -15.33
C GLN A 609 -39.71 8.57 -14.86
N ALA A 610 -39.44 8.36 -13.57
CA ALA A 610 -39.08 7.03 -13.04
C ALA A 610 -40.13 6.44 -12.07
N GLY A 611 -41.26 7.12 -11.86
CA GLY A 611 -42.28 6.78 -10.85
C GLY A 611 -41.91 7.19 -9.42
N GLN A 612 -40.63 7.46 -9.17
CA GLN A 612 -40.10 8.09 -7.95
C GLN A 612 -38.78 8.81 -8.29
N ALA A 613 -38.35 9.73 -7.43
CA ALA A 613 -37.05 10.39 -7.63
C ALA A 613 -35.93 9.35 -7.61
N ALA A 614 -35.03 9.44 -8.58
CA ALA A 614 -33.97 8.46 -8.79
C ALA A 614 -32.69 9.17 -9.24
N MET A 615 -31.55 8.54 -8.97
CA MET A 615 -30.25 9.01 -9.44
C MET A 615 -29.41 7.83 -9.94
N VAL A 616 -28.54 8.07 -10.90
CA VAL A 616 -27.70 7.06 -11.55
C VAL A 616 -26.25 7.54 -11.54
N LEU A 617 -25.34 6.63 -11.16
CA LEU A 617 -23.89 6.84 -11.13
C LEU A 617 -23.24 6.01 -12.24
N ASN A 618 -22.89 6.66 -13.35
CA ASN A 618 -22.37 5.98 -14.56
C ASN A 618 -20.87 6.19 -14.80
N SER A 619 -20.18 6.90 -13.89
CA SER A 619 -18.77 7.27 -14.09
C SER A 619 -17.97 7.15 -12.81
N ALA A 620 -16.64 7.01 -12.94
CA ALA A 620 -15.73 7.09 -11.81
C ALA A 620 -15.90 8.42 -11.05
N ASP A 621 -16.12 9.54 -11.74
CA ASP A 621 -16.26 10.85 -11.11
C ASP A 621 -17.53 10.95 -10.28
N SER A 622 -18.66 10.44 -10.78
CA SER A 622 -19.91 10.40 -10.02
C SER A 622 -19.82 9.44 -8.82
N LEU A 623 -19.15 8.29 -8.98
CA LEU A 623 -18.87 7.36 -7.89
C LEU A 623 -18.01 8.01 -6.80
N MET A 624 -16.91 8.65 -7.19
CA MET A 624 -16.02 9.33 -6.26
C MET A 624 -16.67 10.54 -5.62
N GLY A 625 -17.53 11.24 -6.35
CA GLY A 625 -18.41 12.29 -5.82
C GLY A 625 -19.32 11.77 -4.71
N ALA A 626 -19.93 10.61 -4.90
CA ALA A 626 -20.74 9.96 -3.87
C ALA A 626 -19.90 9.64 -2.62
N VAL A 627 -18.68 9.11 -2.78
CA VAL A 627 -17.75 8.84 -1.66
C VAL A 627 -17.36 10.12 -0.93
N GLN A 628 -17.08 11.20 -1.67
CA GLN A 628 -16.82 12.52 -1.11
C GLN A 628 -18.01 13.02 -0.29
N MET A 629 -19.23 12.70 -0.70
CA MET A 629 -20.45 12.96 0.07
C MET A 629 -20.73 11.92 1.17
N ASN A 630 -19.71 11.15 1.57
CA ASN A 630 -19.71 10.17 2.67
C ASN A 630 -20.54 8.91 2.40
N MET A 631 -20.73 8.53 1.14
CA MET A 631 -21.33 7.24 0.78
C MET A 631 -20.43 6.08 1.23
N LEU A 632 -21.04 5.09 1.88
CA LEU A 632 -20.44 3.79 2.17
C LEU A 632 -21.10 2.66 1.40
N GLU A 633 -22.44 2.62 1.31
CA GLU A 633 -23.15 1.57 0.57
C GLU A 633 -23.88 2.12 -0.66
N LEU A 634 -23.91 1.32 -1.72
CA LEU A 634 -24.64 1.55 -2.97
C LEU A 634 -25.70 0.47 -3.11
N HIS A 635 -26.96 0.86 -3.27
CA HIS A 635 -28.08 -0.08 -3.43
C HIS A 635 -28.79 0.18 -4.75
N THR A 636 -28.79 -0.80 -5.65
CA THR A 636 -29.33 -0.65 -7.01
C THR A 636 -30.73 -1.22 -7.16
N TRP A 637 -31.51 -0.63 -8.06
CA TRP A 637 -32.78 -1.20 -8.50
C TRP A 637 -32.57 -2.44 -9.37
N ASN A 638 -33.64 -3.20 -9.55
CA ASN A 638 -33.70 -4.33 -10.48
C ASN A 638 -34.11 -3.95 -11.91
N ALA A 639 -34.13 -2.65 -12.23
CA ALA A 639 -34.33 -2.10 -13.56
C ALA A 639 -33.26 -1.05 -13.88
N THR A 640 -33.24 -0.58 -15.12
CA THR A 640 -32.33 0.45 -15.63
C THR A 640 -33.10 1.66 -16.14
N ASP A 641 -32.44 2.80 -16.28
CA ASP A 641 -32.96 4.03 -16.88
C ASP A 641 -33.42 3.89 -18.34
N LYS A 642 -32.94 2.84 -19.04
CA LYS A 642 -33.44 2.45 -20.37
C LYS A 642 -34.92 2.07 -20.36
N ASN A 643 -35.42 1.50 -19.25
CA ASN A 643 -36.83 1.21 -19.03
C ASN A 643 -37.09 0.95 -17.54
N PHE A 644 -37.61 1.97 -16.84
CA PHE A 644 -37.89 1.88 -15.40
C PHE A 644 -39.00 0.90 -15.03
N ASP A 645 -39.87 0.52 -15.97
CA ASP A 645 -41.06 -0.31 -15.71
C ASP A 645 -40.86 -1.79 -16.03
N ARG A 646 -39.73 -2.14 -16.65
CA ARG A 646 -39.39 -3.52 -17.05
C ARG A 646 -38.08 -3.94 -16.37
N PRO A 647 -38.16 -4.64 -15.22
CA PRO A 647 -36.98 -5.20 -14.58
C PRO A 647 -36.17 -6.07 -15.53
N ASP A 648 -34.85 -6.00 -15.41
CA ASP A 648 -33.91 -6.83 -16.15
C ASP A 648 -33.19 -7.84 -15.26
N ARG A 649 -33.66 -7.97 -14.01
CA ARG A 649 -33.27 -9.02 -13.08
C ARG A 649 -34.30 -9.16 -11.97
N PHE A 650 -34.21 -10.25 -11.22
CA PHE A 650 -34.74 -10.35 -9.87
C PHE A 650 -33.67 -10.88 -8.92
N ILE A 651 -33.88 -10.67 -7.62
CA ILE A 651 -32.95 -11.04 -6.57
C ILE A 651 -33.68 -11.89 -5.53
N LEU A 652 -33.03 -12.95 -5.08
CA LEU A 652 -33.41 -13.69 -3.88
C LEU A 652 -32.34 -13.43 -2.82
N ASP A 653 -32.74 -12.79 -1.72
CA ASP A 653 -31.86 -12.45 -0.59
C ASP A 653 -32.09 -13.42 0.57
N LEU A 654 -31.13 -14.31 0.81
CA LEU A 654 -31.27 -15.35 1.84
C LEU A 654 -30.86 -14.76 3.19
N ASP A 655 -31.84 -14.44 4.01
CA ASP A 655 -31.69 -13.84 5.34
C ASP A 655 -31.87 -14.90 6.44
N PRO A 656 -30.79 -15.31 7.13
CA PRO A 656 -30.88 -16.32 8.18
C PRO A 656 -31.39 -15.77 9.50
N ASP A 657 -31.95 -16.64 10.34
CA ASP A 657 -31.92 -16.43 11.78
C ASP A 657 -30.46 -16.20 12.24
N PRO A 658 -30.16 -15.15 13.03
CA PRO A 658 -28.84 -14.92 13.60
C PRO A 658 -28.21 -16.11 14.35
N ALA A 659 -29.01 -17.00 14.92
CA ALA A 659 -28.56 -18.16 15.68
C ALA A 659 -28.29 -19.41 14.82
N LEU A 660 -28.63 -19.38 13.52
CA LEU A 660 -28.38 -20.51 12.63
C LEU A 660 -26.88 -20.68 12.32
N PRO A 661 -26.36 -21.91 12.27
CA PRO A 661 -24.99 -22.15 11.84
C PRO A 661 -24.82 -21.80 10.36
N TRP A 662 -23.65 -21.29 9.98
CA TRP A 662 -23.33 -20.91 8.60
C TRP A 662 -23.57 -22.03 7.58
N LYS A 663 -23.39 -23.30 7.98
CA LYS A 663 -23.69 -24.46 7.14
C LYS A 663 -25.14 -24.46 6.63
N ALA A 664 -26.10 -24.02 7.45
CA ALA A 664 -27.50 -23.92 7.04
C ALA A 664 -27.69 -22.90 5.89
N MET A 665 -26.91 -21.81 5.87
CA MET A 665 -26.91 -20.84 4.77
C MET A 665 -26.40 -21.47 3.48
N LEU A 666 -25.31 -22.24 3.54
CA LEU A 666 -24.76 -22.94 2.37
C LEU A 666 -25.75 -23.95 1.81
N GLU A 667 -26.37 -24.75 2.68
CA GLU A 667 -27.39 -25.73 2.29
C GLU A 667 -28.63 -25.06 1.67
N ALA A 668 -29.16 -23.99 2.28
CA ALA A 668 -30.29 -23.25 1.72
C ALA A 668 -29.96 -22.59 0.36
N THR A 669 -28.74 -22.06 0.22
CA THR A 669 -28.28 -21.50 -1.06
C THR A 669 -28.21 -22.57 -2.13
N GLN A 670 -27.67 -23.75 -1.81
CA GLN A 670 -27.59 -24.88 -2.73
C GLN A 670 -28.98 -25.37 -3.16
N LEU A 671 -29.92 -25.52 -2.21
CA LEU A 671 -31.31 -25.90 -2.51
C LEU A 671 -31.98 -24.90 -3.46
N THR A 672 -31.79 -23.60 -3.22
CA THR A 672 -32.33 -22.55 -4.07
C THR A 672 -31.74 -22.60 -5.47
N LEU A 673 -30.43 -22.83 -5.59
CA LEU A 673 -29.75 -22.98 -6.88
C LEU A 673 -30.23 -24.21 -7.66
N THR A 674 -30.45 -25.35 -6.98
CA THR A 674 -30.99 -26.56 -7.62
C THR A 674 -32.36 -26.30 -8.24
N LEU A 675 -33.27 -25.63 -7.53
CA LEU A 675 -34.56 -25.28 -8.12
C LEU A 675 -34.40 -24.33 -9.31
N LEU A 676 -33.50 -23.35 -9.24
CA LEU A 676 -33.28 -22.42 -10.35
C LEU A 676 -32.69 -23.13 -11.58
N ASP A 677 -31.86 -24.15 -11.40
CA ASP A 677 -31.39 -25.01 -12.49
C ASP A 677 -32.54 -25.80 -13.14
N GLU A 678 -33.46 -26.35 -12.34
CA GLU A 678 -34.64 -27.07 -12.85
C GLU A 678 -35.60 -26.18 -13.64
N LEU A 679 -35.67 -24.90 -13.25
CA LEU A 679 -36.38 -23.86 -13.99
C LEU A 679 -35.61 -23.40 -15.24
N GLY A 680 -34.35 -23.80 -15.41
CA GLY A 680 -33.49 -23.40 -16.53
C GLY A 680 -33.03 -21.94 -16.45
N LEU A 681 -32.93 -21.38 -15.25
CA LEU A 681 -32.50 -20.00 -15.02
C LEU A 681 -31.02 -19.96 -14.64
N LYS A 682 -30.24 -19.19 -15.38
CA LYS A 682 -28.87 -18.89 -14.99
C LYS A 682 -28.86 -17.89 -13.82
N VAL A 683 -28.03 -18.17 -12.83
CA VAL A 683 -27.97 -17.44 -11.55
C VAL A 683 -26.54 -16.97 -11.30
N PHE A 684 -26.42 -15.79 -10.70
CA PHE A 684 -25.16 -15.17 -10.33
C PHE A 684 -25.15 -14.90 -8.82
N LEU A 685 -24.09 -15.35 -8.14
CA LEU A 685 -24.02 -15.36 -6.69
C LEU A 685 -23.14 -14.23 -6.17
N LYS A 686 -23.54 -13.64 -5.05
CA LYS A 686 -22.64 -12.82 -4.24
C LYS A 686 -22.91 -12.97 -2.77
N THR A 687 -21.86 -12.85 -1.97
CA THR A 687 -22.01 -12.63 -0.54
C THR A 687 -22.68 -11.27 -0.28
N SER A 688 -23.48 -11.19 0.79
CA SER A 688 -24.11 -9.91 1.16
C SER A 688 -23.13 -8.90 1.77
N GLY A 689 -22.00 -9.34 2.33
CA GLY A 689 -21.19 -8.56 3.28
C GLY A 689 -21.85 -8.46 4.66
N GLY A 690 -23.01 -9.10 4.86
CA GLY A 690 -23.72 -9.17 6.13
C GLY A 690 -23.73 -10.61 6.64
N LYS A 691 -24.93 -11.20 6.77
CA LYS A 691 -25.12 -12.58 7.26
C LYS A 691 -25.62 -13.55 6.19
N GLY A 692 -26.06 -13.04 5.04
CA GLY A 692 -26.77 -13.80 4.00
C GLY A 692 -26.06 -13.87 2.64
N MET A 693 -26.71 -14.53 1.70
CA MET A 693 -26.31 -14.68 0.30
C MET A 693 -27.33 -14.02 -0.62
N HIS A 694 -26.86 -13.38 -1.70
CA HIS A 694 -27.74 -12.88 -2.75
C HIS A 694 -27.59 -13.72 -4.01
N LEU A 695 -28.73 -14.12 -4.58
CA LEU A 695 -28.82 -14.77 -5.88
C LEU A 695 -29.44 -13.77 -6.85
N VAL A 696 -28.71 -13.45 -7.91
CA VAL A 696 -29.13 -12.50 -8.94
C VAL A 696 -29.44 -13.26 -10.21
N VAL A 697 -30.67 -13.11 -10.70
CA VAL A 697 -31.17 -13.81 -11.89
C VAL A 697 -31.48 -12.76 -12.96
N PRO A 698 -30.65 -12.61 -14.01
CA PRO A 698 -30.92 -11.65 -15.08
C PRO A 698 -32.16 -12.05 -15.89
N LEU A 699 -32.85 -11.08 -16.46
CA LEU A 699 -34.03 -11.25 -17.30
C LEU A 699 -33.95 -10.31 -18.50
N THR A 700 -34.46 -10.76 -19.63
CA THR A 700 -34.82 -9.86 -20.73
C THR A 700 -36.02 -9.02 -20.29
N ARG A 701 -35.99 -7.71 -20.59
CA ARG A 701 -36.99 -6.70 -20.18
C ARG A 701 -38.38 -6.88 -20.84
N ARG A 702 -39.05 -8.00 -20.54
CA ARG A 702 -40.38 -8.37 -21.05
C ARG A 702 -41.44 -8.25 -19.95
N ALA A 703 -41.15 -8.75 -18.76
CA ALA A 703 -42.08 -8.76 -17.63
C ALA A 703 -42.13 -7.41 -16.90
N GLY A 704 -43.29 -7.07 -16.33
CA GLY A 704 -43.46 -5.91 -15.46
C GLY A 704 -43.05 -6.20 -14.01
N TRP A 705 -43.00 -5.18 -13.15
CA TRP A 705 -42.61 -5.32 -11.73
C TRP A 705 -43.42 -6.35 -10.95
N GLU A 706 -44.77 -6.28 -11.01
CA GLU A 706 -45.63 -7.24 -10.29
C GLU A 706 -45.41 -8.66 -10.80
N GLU A 707 -45.30 -8.85 -12.12
CA GLU A 707 -45.06 -10.16 -12.72
C GLU A 707 -43.74 -10.78 -12.24
N VAL A 708 -42.67 -10.00 -12.19
CA VAL A 708 -41.34 -10.45 -11.71
C VAL A 708 -41.39 -10.74 -10.21
N LYS A 709 -42.04 -9.88 -9.44
CA LYS A 709 -42.20 -10.06 -7.99
C LYS A 709 -43.01 -11.30 -7.66
N ASP A 710 -44.14 -11.51 -8.31
CA ASP A 710 -45.00 -12.69 -8.12
C ASP A 710 -44.28 -13.98 -8.51
N PHE A 711 -43.53 -13.96 -9.62
CA PHE A 711 -42.71 -15.10 -10.01
C PHE A 711 -41.64 -15.42 -8.95
N SER A 712 -40.92 -14.41 -8.46
CA SER A 712 -39.93 -14.61 -7.38
C SER A 712 -40.58 -15.09 -6.08
N HIS A 713 -41.78 -14.62 -5.74
CA HIS A 713 -42.54 -15.08 -4.58
C HIS A 713 -42.97 -16.55 -4.75
N ALA A 714 -43.41 -16.96 -5.95
CA ALA A 714 -43.78 -18.34 -6.23
C ALA A 714 -42.60 -19.31 -6.06
N ILE A 715 -41.38 -18.92 -6.47
CA ILE A 715 -40.15 -19.68 -6.20
C ILE A 715 -39.96 -19.87 -4.69
N VAL A 716 -40.05 -18.78 -3.92
CA VAL A 716 -39.88 -18.81 -2.46
C VAL A 716 -40.94 -19.67 -1.78
N LYS A 717 -42.21 -19.52 -2.19
CA LYS A 717 -43.33 -20.32 -1.65
C LYS A 717 -43.16 -21.80 -1.96
N HIS A 718 -42.71 -22.14 -3.17
CA HIS A 718 -42.45 -23.51 -3.58
C HIS A 718 -41.34 -24.14 -2.71
N LEU A 719 -40.21 -23.45 -2.54
CA LEU A 719 -39.11 -23.92 -1.68
C LEU A 719 -39.52 -24.05 -0.21
N ALA A 720 -40.25 -23.07 0.32
CA ALA A 720 -40.74 -23.12 1.71
C ALA A 720 -41.78 -24.24 1.90
N GLY A 721 -42.54 -24.60 0.87
CA GLY A 721 -43.44 -25.76 0.89
C GLY A 721 -42.70 -27.10 0.90
N LEU A 722 -41.58 -27.21 0.17
CA LEU A 722 -40.75 -28.41 0.13
C LEU A 722 -39.88 -28.57 1.39
N PHE A 723 -39.39 -27.47 1.95
CA PHE A 723 -38.47 -27.47 3.10
C PHE A 723 -38.94 -26.53 4.23
N PRO A 724 -40.13 -26.74 4.81
CA PRO A 724 -40.74 -25.82 5.78
C PRO A 724 -39.96 -25.68 7.10
N ASP A 725 -39.17 -26.68 7.46
CA ASP A 725 -38.30 -26.69 8.64
C ASP A 725 -36.99 -25.91 8.44
N ARG A 726 -36.66 -25.56 7.20
CA ARG A 726 -35.41 -24.87 6.84
C ARG A 726 -35.64 -23.48 6.28
N LEU A 727 -36.73 -23.30 5.52
CA LEU A 727 -37.01 -22.10 4.74
C LEU A 727 -38.36 -21.49 5.15
N SER A 728 -38.43 -20.16 5.09
CA SER A 728 -39.65 -19.39 5.31
C SER A 728 -39.94 -18.51 4.11
N ALA A 729 -41.22 -18.39 3.76
CA ALA A 729 -41.72 -17.47 2.74
C ALA A 729 -42.33 -16.19 3.32
N VAL A 730 -42.36 -16.06 4.65
CA VAL A 730 -43.01 -14.93 5.34
C VAL A 730 -41.95 -14.04 5.98
N SER A 731 -42.05 -12.73 5.72
CA SER A 731 -41.12 -11.75 6.24
C SER A 731 -41.25 -11.57 7.76
N GLY A 732 -40.21 -10.99 8.38
CA GLY A 732 -40.18 -10.68 9.81
C GLY A 732 -39.41 -11.70 10.66
N PRO A 733 -38.64 -11.27 11.68
CA PRO A 733 -37.79 -12.17 12.48
C PRO A 733 -38.56 -13.31 13.16
N LYS A 734 -39.76 -13.04 13.66
CA LYS A 734 -40.62 -14.04 14.34
C LYS A 734 -41.02 -15.20 13.41
N ASN A 735 -41.08 -14.95 12.10
CA ASN A 735 -41.53 -15.93 11.11
C ASN A 735 -40.39 -16.79 10.54
N ARG A 736 -39.17 -16.61 11.05
CA ARG A 736 -37.98 -17.35 10.62
C ARG A 736 -37.11 -17.85 11.77
N VAL A 737 -37.66 -17.99 12.97
CA VAL A 737 -36.89 -18.56 14.11
C VAL A 737 -36.38 -19.94 13.71
N GLY A 738 -35.06 -20.15 13.79
CA GLY A 738 -34.38 -21.37 13.37
C GLY A 738 -34.42 -21.66 11.85
N ARG A 739 -34.83 -20.70 11.02
CA ARG A 739 -35.01 -20.87 9.56
C ARG A 739 -34.39 -19.72 8.76
N ILE A 740 -34.33 -19.89 7.44
CA ILE A 740 -33.87 -18.86 6.50
C ILE A 740 -35.07 -18.30 5.75
N PHE A 741 -35.25 -16.98 5.81
CA PHE A 741 -36.22 -16.31 4.96
C PHE A 741 -35.57 -15.98 3.63
N ILE A 742 -36.19 -16.38 2.52
CA ILE A 742 -35.75 -15.97 1.19
C ILE A 742 -36.52 -14.70 0.83
N ASP A 743 -35.89 -13.55 1.04
CA ASP A 743 -36.50 -12.24 0.82
C ASP A 743 -36.64 -11.95 -0.68
N TYR A 744 -37.88 -12.03 -1.14
CA TYR A 744 -38.32 -11.66 -2.49
C TYR A 744 -38.83 -10.21 -2.55
N LEU A 745 -38.98 -9.52 -1.42
CA LEU A 745 -39.55 -8.16 -1.37
C LEU A 745 -38.63 -7.12 -2.03
N ARG A 746 -37.36 -7.48 -2.24
CA ARG A 746 -36.39 -6.72 -3.04
C ARG A 746 -36.79 -6.55 -4.51
N ASN A 747 -37.79 -7.30 -4.98
CA ASN A 747 -38.25 -7.28 -6.38
C ASN A 747 -39.43 -6.35 -6.64
N GLY A 748 -39.89 -5.58 -5.64
CA GLY A 748 -40.88 -4.53 -5.84
C GLY A 748 -40.32 -3.27 -6.50
N LYS A 749 -41.17 -2.49 -7.17
CA LYS A 749 -40.78 -1.20 -7.77
C LYS A 749 -40.17 -0.28 -6.72
N GLY A 750 -38.95 0.18 -6.97
CA GLY A 750 -38.23 1.09 -6.09
C GLY A 750 -37.58 0.46 -4.85
N ALA A 751 -37.67 -0.86 -4.70
CA ALA A 751 -36.84 -1.63 -3.79
C ALA A 751 -35.41 -1.75 -4.35
N THR A 752 -34.45 -1.94 -3.45
CA THR A 752 -33.03 -1.92 -3.81
C THR A 752 -32.26 -3.02 -3.09
N THR A 753 -31.17 -3.46 -3.71
CA THR A 753 -30.22 -4.41 -3.13
C THR A 753 -28.81 -3.85 -3.23
N VAL A 754 -27.98 -4.11 -2.21
CA VAL A 754 -26.57 -3.70 -2.21
C VAL A 754 -25.87 -4.18 -3.49
N ALA A 755 -25.17 -3.28 -4.15
CA ALA A 755 -24.44 -3.57 -5.38
C ALA A 755 -23.28 -4.53 -5.11
N ALA A 756 -22.92 -5.32 -6.11
CA ALA A 756 -21.67 -6.08 -6.08
C ALA A 756 -20.48 -5.10 -5.92
N TYR A 757 -19.50 -5.49 -5.11
CA TYR A 757 -18.33 -4.69 -4.73
C TYR A 757 -18.65 -3.42 -3.91
N SER A 758 -19.87 -3.23 -3.43
CA SER A 758 -20.15 -2.15 -2.46
C SER A 758 -19.77 -2.57 -1.04
N LEU A 759 -19.23 -1.61 -0.27
CA LEU A 759 -19.00 -1.79 1.17
C LEU A 759 -20.31 -1.91 1.93
N ARG A 760 -20.21 -2.44 3.14
CA ARG A 760 -21.26 -2.48 4.14
C ARG A 760 -20.90 -1.54 5.30
N ALA A 761 -21.87 -0.74 5.74
CA ALA A 761 -21.76 0.12 6.91
C ALA A 761 -21.87 -0.73 8.20
N ARG A 762 -20.88 -1.60 8.40
CA ARG A 762 -20.73 -2.52 9.51
C ARG A 762 -19.25 -2.57 9.91
N GLU A 763 -18.99 -3.00 11.14
CA GLU A 763 -17.63 -3.18 11.66
C GLU A 763 -16.76 -3.99 10.69
N GLY A 764 -15.54 -3.49 10.46
CA GLY A 764 -14.59 -4.04 9.49
C GLY A 764 -14.85 -3.65 8.04
N LEU A 765 -15.93 -2.89 7.74
CA LEU A 765 -16.37 -2.54 6.39
C LEU A 765 -16.37 -3.72 5.40
N PRO A 766 -17.19 -4.76 5.64
CA PRO A 766 -17.30 -5.90 4.75
C PRO A 766 -17.73 -5.51 3.34
N VAL A 767 -17.44 -6.35 2.35
CA VAL A 767 -17.77 -6.11 0.94
C VAL A 767 -18.79 -7.14 0.47
N SER A 768 -19.76 -6.71 -0.34
CA SER A 768 -20.66 -7.62 -1.07
C SER A 768 -19.95 -8.22 -2.29
N VAL A 769 -19.30 -9.37 -2.16
CA VAL A 769 -18.39 -9.92 -3.19
C VAL A 769 -19.08 -10.97 -4.07
N PRO A 770 -19.08 -10.81 -5.41
CA PRO A 770 -19.40 -11.87 -6.38
C PRO A 770 -18.53 -13.12 -6.23
N ILE A 771 -19.15 -14.27 -6.41
CA ILE A 771 -18.48 -15.57 -6.30
C ILE A 771 -18.92 -16.51 -7.42
N TRP A 772 -18.06 -17.46 -7.74
CA TRP A 772 -18.41 -18.61 -8.54
C TRP A 772 -19.29 -19.56 -7.72
N ARG A 773 -20.16 -20.33 -8.40
CA ARG A 773 -21.03 -21.30 -7.74
C ARG A 773 -20.23 -22.38 -7.02
N GLU A 774 -19.10 -22.77 -7.59
CA GLU A 774 -18.17 -23.78 -7.09
C GLU A 774 -17.44 -23.33 -5.81
N GLU A 775 -17.45 -22.03 -5.52
CA GLU A 775 -16.86 -21.46 -4.31
C GLU A 775 -17.82 -21.50 -3.12
N LEU A 776 -19.13 -21.66 -3.36
CA LEU A 776 -20.15 -21.66 -2.32
C LEU A 776 -19.81 -22.60 -1.15
N PRO A 777 -19.40 -23.87 -1.36
CA PRO A 777 -19.08 -24.77 -0.24
C PRO A 777 -17.84 -24.37 0.56
N LYS A 778 -16.99 -23.48 0.01
CA LYS A 778 -15.72 -23.05 0.62
C LYS A 778 -15.88 -21.78 1.45
N LEU A 779 -17.02 -21.09 1.36
CA LEU A 779 -17.25 -19.86 2.12
C LEU A 779 -17.36 -20.17 3.61
N LYS A 780 -16.74 -19.31 4.42
CA LYS A 780 -16.77 -19.40 5.89
C LYS A 780 -17.79 -18.45 6.50
N SER A 781 -18.10 -17.35 5.82
CA SER A 781 -19.13 -16.39 6.21
C SER A 781 -19.52 -15.49 5.04
N ALA A 782 -20.65 -14.79 5.17
CA ALA A 782 -21.11 -13.80 4.22
C ALA A 782 -20.33 -12.47 4.26
N ASN A 783 -19.44 -12.29 5.23
CA ASN A 783 -18.63 -11.08 5.45
C ASN A 783 -17.12 -11.36 5.53
N GLN A 784 -16.65 -12.50 4.99
CA GLN A 784 -15.25 -12.90 5.01
C GLN A 784 -14.33 -11.95 4.23
N TRP A 785 -14.90 -11.17 3.30
CA TRP A 785 -14.20 -10.13 2.55
C TRP A 785 -14.59 -8.75 3.06
N ASN A 786 -13.59 -7.89 3.17
CA ASN A 786 -13.69 -6.53 3.68
C ASN A 786 -12.74 -5.59 2.93
N ILE A 787 -12.84 -4.30 3.24
CA ILE A 787 -12.03 -3.24 2.62
C ILE A 787 -10.52 -3.53 2.63
N GLY A 788 -10.00 -4.21 3.65
CA GLY A 788 -8.57 -4.49 3.81
C GLY A 788 -8.07 -5.74 3.08
N ASN A 789 -8.95 -6.67 2.69
CA ASN A 789 -8.52 -7.97 2.10
C ASN A 789 -9.12 -8.28 0.73
N VAL A 790 -10.16 -7.56 0.29
CA VAL A 790 -10.85 -7.87 -0.97
C VAL A 790 -9.97 -7.67 -2.19
N GLN A 791 -8.98 -6.78 -2.14
CA GLN A 791 -8.05 -6.59 -3.26
C GLN A 791 -7.22 -7.84 -3.54
N ALA A 792 -6.78 -8.56 -2.50
CA ALA A 792 -6.09 -9.83 -2.66
C ALA A 792 -6.98 -10.90 -3.31
N ARG A 793 -8.30 -10.81 -3.13
CA ARG A 793 -9.26 -11.66 -3.83
C ARG A 793 -9.40 -11.27 -5.31
N LEU A 794 -9.51 -9.98 -5.62
CA LEU A 794 -9.67 -9.50 -7.00
C LEU A 794 -8.45 -9.80 -7.88
N THR A 795 -7.24 -9.88 -7.30
CA THR A 795 -6.03 -10.27 -8.05
C THR A 795 -5.93 -11.77 -8.34
N GLN A 796 -6.76 -12.59 -7.69
CA GLN A 796 -6.71 -14.05 -7.76
C GLN A 796 -7.87 -14.68 -8.55
N VAL A 797 -8.84 -13.88 -8.99
CA VAL A 797 -10.07 -14.38 -9.62
C VAL A 797 -10.41 -13.60 -10.88
N ASP A 798 -10.81 -14.31 -11.93
CA ASP A 798 -11.54 -13.71 -13.05
C ASP A 798 -12.98 -13.36 -12.62
N ASP A 799 -13.65 -12.42 -13.31
CA ASP A 799 -14.99 -11.97 -12.92
C ASP A 799 -16.03 -13.09 -12.88
N PRO A 800 -16.54 -13.47 -11.68
CA PRO A 800 -17.58 -14.48 -11.55
C PRO A 800 -18.88 -14.11 -12.25
N TRP A 801 -19.06 -12.84 -12.56
CA TRP A 801 -20.25 -12.30 -13.21
C TRP A 801 -20.02 -11.89 -14.67
N ALA A 802 -18.91 -12.28 -15.30
CA ALA A 802 -18.61 -11.94 -16.70
C ALA A 802 -19.75 -12.31 -17.69
N GLY A 803 -20.51 -13.37 -17.38
CA GLY A 803 -21.66 -13.81 -18.18
C GLY A 803 -22.98 -13.08 -17.92
N LEU A 804 -23.06 -12.16 -16.94
CA LEU A 804 -24.33 -11.54 -16.52
C LEU A 804 -24.95 -10.72 -17.65
N GLY A 805 -24.18 -9.84 -18.27
CA GLY A 805 -24.65 -8.93 -19.33
C GLY A 805 -25.01 -9.64 -20.65
N SER A 806 -24.45 -10.82 -20.92
CA SER A 806 -24.73 -11.62 -22.13
C SER A 806 -25.87 -12.62 -21.94
N THR A 807 -26.29 -12.89 -20.70
CA THR A 807 -27.38 -13.84 -20.43
C THR A 807 -28.71 -13.29 -20.95
N ARG A 808 -29.44 -14.10 -21.71
CA ARG A 808 -30.78 -13.80 -22.23
C ARG A 808 -31.72 -14.90 -21.80
N GLN A 809 -32.61 -14.59 -20.86
CA GLN A 809 -33.62 -15.51 -20.34
C GLN A 809 -34.89 -14.75 -19.97
N SER A 810 -36.02 -15.42 -19.84
CA SER A 810 -37.31 -14.79 -19.56
C SER A 810 -38.19 -15.73 -18.75
N ILE A 811 -39.15 -15.17 -18.03
CA ILE A 811 -40.17 -15.95 -17.34
C ILE A 811 -41.05 -16.63 -18.40
N THR A 812 -41.17 -17.96 -18.33
CA THR A 812 -41.93 -18.75 -19.31
C THR A 812 -43.14 -19.42 -18.66
N LEU A 813 -44.13 -19.77 -19.49
CA LEU A 813 -45.29 -20.57 -19.04
C LEU A 813 -44.88 -21.92 -18.45
N ARG A 814 -43.80 -22.53 -18.95
CA ARG A 814 -43.26 -23.79 -18.40
C ARG A 814 -42.82 -23.61 -16.94
N MET A 815 -42.05 -22.56 -16.65
CA MET A 815 -41.59 -22.25 -15.29
C MET A 815 -42.78 -21.97 -14.37
N ARG A 816 -43.77 -21.22 -14.84
CA ARG A 816 -45.02 -20.94 -14.09
C ARG A 816 -45.75 -22.22 -13.71
N LYS A 817 -45.93 -23.13 -14.67
CA LYS A 817 -46.54 -24.46 -14.44
C LYS A 817 -45.74 -25.30 -13.44
N GLN A 818 -44.42 -25.32 -13.53
CA GLN A 818 -43.56 -26.04 -12.57
C GLN A 818 -43.71 -25.48 -11.14
N LEU A 819 -43.94 -24.18 -10.99
CA LEU A 819 -44.15 -23.52 -9.70
C LEU A 819 -45.62 -23.51 -9.23
N GLY A 820 -46.55 -24.09 -10.01
CA GLY A 820 -47.97 -24.15 -9.66
C GLY A 820 -48.69 -22.79 -9.74
N ILE A 821 -48.20 -21.87 -10.57
CA ILE A 821 -48.86 -20.58 -10.86
C ILE A 821 -49.36 -20.58 -12.32
N ALA A 822 -50.56 -20.05 -12.55
CA ALA A 822 -51.24 -20.04 -13.86
C ALA A 822 -50.55 -19.13 -14.88
#